data_AF-A0A9E3Q592-F1
#
_entry.id   AF-A0A9E3Q592-F1
#
_cell.length_a   1.000
_cell.length_b   1.000
_cell.length_c   1.000
_cell.angle_alpha   90.00
_cell.angle_beta   90.00
_cell.angle_gamma   90.00
#
_symmetry.space_group_name_H-M   'P 1'
#
loop_
_entity.id
_entity.type
_entity.pdbx_description
1 polymer ?
#
loop_
_entity_poly.entity_id
_entity_poly.type
_entity_poly.pdbx_seq_one_letter_code
_entity_poly.pdbx_strand_id
1 'polypeptide(L)'
;MAFAVLGAGEAARVEDFAIPQLVGPGEVAERGLLPSCLYLPAGPELPDESIRLPWGNPRREVIGELARWQGTRVPGRLVASAKSWLCHPAVDRTAAILPWGAAADVSKLSPVEASARLLGHLGAGWEAAHPEAPLGRQDVVLTVPASFDEAARALTVAAARQAGLERLTLVEEPQAAFGHFAGRHRGRMAGILEGVRLVLVVDVGGGTTDFTLVQVAWPVGEGEPGLRRVAVGDHLMLGGDNMDAALGRHVEARLTAGGRALSAGQWGQLVQASRAAKEALLGEGAAGSQRVAVAGEGSRLVGGTLATEVRRDEVEGLLLDGFFPHCRPGEGLAPGPRMGLREVGLPYAREAGITRHLAAFLAAHAGDGWRALGEPAAGAGRADGTLPRPDAILLNGGVFRSARMAARLVEVVSSWWPEAPPIRLLEHDSLDAAVARGAVRHGLARRGWGPRIGGGTAHAFFVGLGTGGEGPPEALCVIPRGQEEGTVVDLGERVFQLTLGRPVRFPLFTSTSEGAEAAGTVVPVGEALRSLPPIHTLIESRQGRTGRVPVHLQAGLTEIGTLELWCVAEEGGERWRLEFEVRSGAAPEEGTAIESVPVRLAEAREEIDRVFGAGGKGRGRGDGGAAAVPAKALWGALERRLGPRAEWRLPALRELWGALHAGAGRRRRSADHERTYWQLLGYALRPGFGYPLDEWRCEQSARLFAEGVQAGGEKAVWIEWWVMWRRLAAGLSTERQLEIWAGLKPHLAYRLSARVRKQVARPKGPQPEGLHEMVRLAAALEQLPAEEKAECGGWVAAHLDEPAGAGGPWAWVLGRLGARMPVRGSVHRVVPPEIAVEWILRLIDGRERPVEGALFAAVQLARRTGDRARDVDDGIRARVLALLEANQAPPSWRRLVAEVAELERADAARALGDTLPLGLEA
;
A
#
# COMPACT_ATOMS: atom_id res chain seq x y z
N MET A 1 -15.15 13.94 -17.53
CA MET A 1 -14.75 13.03 -18.63
C MET A 1 -14.62 13.86 -19.89
N ALA A 2 -13.68 13.55 -20.78
CA ALA A 2 -13.52 14.22 -22.07
C ALA A 2 -13.25 13.19 -23.17
N PHE A 3 -13.48 13.55 -24.43
CA PHE A 3 -13.24 12.69 -25.58
C PHE A 3 -12.80 13.48 -26.81
N ALA A 4 -12.35 12.77 -27.86
CA ALA A 4 -12.11 13.33 -29.18
C ALA A 4 -12.50 12.31 -30.26
N VAL A 5 -13.11 12.78 -31.33
CA VAL A 5 -13.47 11.94 -32.48
C VAL A 5 -12.28 11.82 -33.42
N LEU A 6 -11.73 10.61 -33.55
CA LEU A 6 -10.49 10.36 -34.27
C LEU A 6 -10.58 10.58 -35.79
N GLY A 7 -11.79 10.58 -36.38
CA GLY A 7 -11.99 10.78 -37.82
C GLY A 7 -11.47 12.12 -38.34
N ALA A 8 -11.27 13.11 -37.46
CA ALA A 8 -10.70 14.42 -37.79
C ALA A 8 -9.16 14.46 -37.75
N GLY A 9 -8.49 13.36 -37.38
CA GLY A 9 -7.03 13.27 -37.32
C GLY A 9 -6.41 14.33 -36.41
N GLU A 10 -5.42 15.06 -36.93
CA GLU A 10 -4.76 16.15 -36.20
C GLU A 10 -5.68 17.33 -35.84
N ALA A 11 -6.80 17.48 -36.57
CA ALA A 11 -7.80 18.51 -36.29
C ALA A 11 -8.85 18.06 -35.25
N ALA A 12 -8.70 16.86 -34.66
CA ALA A 12 -9.61 16.37 -33.64
C ALA A 12 -9.68 17.32 -32.45
N ARG A 13 -10.91 17.73 -32.11
CA ARG A 13 -11.20 18.60 -30.98
C ARG A 13 -11.40 17.76 -29.73
N VAL A 14 -10.92 18.30 -28.61
CA VAL A 14 -11.19 17.72 -27.29
C VAL A 14 -12.49 18.34 -26.79
N GLU A 15 -13.46 17.48 -26.48
CA GLU A 15 -14.79 17.86 -26.04
C GLU A 15 -15.06 17.28 -24.65
N ASP A 16 -15.76 18.04 -23.81
CA ASP A 16 -16.18 17.55 -22.50
C ASP A 16 -17.47 16.73 -22.66
N PHE A 17 -17.54 15.59 -21.97
CA PHE A 17 -18.76 14.81 -21.91
C PHE A 17 -19.61 15.26 -20.72
N ALA A 18 -20.86 15.69 -20.99
CA ALA A 18 -21.81 16.05 -19.95
C ALA A 18 -22.40 14.77 -19.34
N ILE A 19 -22.13 14.52 -18.06
CA ILE A 19 -22.41 13.24 -17.40
C ILE A 19 -23.83 13.28 -16.80
N PRO A 20 -24.77 12.45 -17.27
CA PRO A 20 -26.08 12.33 -16.65
C PRO A 20 -25.96 11.71 -15.26
N GLN A 21 -26.57 12.32 -14.25
CA GLN A 21 -26.60 11.80 -12.89
C GLN A 21 -27.81 12.33 -12.13
N LEU A 22 -28.15 11.68 -11.02
CA LEU A 22 -29.19 12.16 -10.11
C LEU A 22 -28.66 13.38 -9.34
N VAL A 23 -29.34 14.51 -9.45
CA VAL A 23 -29.05 15.75 -8.70
C VAL A 23 -30.05 15.99 -7.57
N GLY A 24 -31.18 15.29 -7.63
CA GLY A 24 -32.22 15.21 -6.60
C GLY A 24 -32.97 13.88 -6.74
N PRO A 25 -33.78 13.47 -5.75
CA PRO A 25 -34.63 12.29 -5.87
C PRO A 25 -35.58 12.43 -7.07
N GLY A 26 -35.47 11.53 -8.05
CA GLY A 26 -36.25 11.54 -9.29
C GLY A 26 -35.80 12.57 -10.34
N GLU A 27 -34.74 13.33 -10.06
CA GLU A 27 -34.24 14.39 -10.94
C GLU A 27 -32.88 14.03 -11.52
N VAL A 28 -32.85 13.77 -12.84
CA VAL A 28 -31.61 13.53 -13.59
C VAL A 28 -31.21 14.81 -14.32
N ALA A 29 -29.96 15.23 -14.17
CA ALA A 29 -29.40 16.35 -14.91
C ALA A 29 -27.97 16.05 -15.37
N GLU A 30 -27.57 16.70 -16.45
CA GLU A 30 -26.21 16.63 -16.95
C GLU A 30 -25.29 17.59 -16.19
N ARG A 31 -24.08 17.12 -15.86
CA ARG A 31 -23.03 17.92 -15.19
C ARG A 31 -21.68 17.65 -15.82
N GLY A 32 -20.78 18.64 -15.81
CA GLY A 32 -19.41 18.46 -16.31
C GLY A 32 -18.54 17.53 -15.45
N LEU A 33 -18.94 17.29 -14.20
CA LEU A 33 -18.22 16.46 -13.24
C LEU A 33 -19.17 15.46 -12.59
N LEU A 34 -18.64 14.29 -12.25
CA LEU A 34 -19.31 13.29 -11.42
C LEU A 34 -18.60 13.25 -10.06
N PRO A 35 -19.25 13.65 -8.95
CA PRO A 35 -18.70 13.40 -7.63
C PRO A 35 -18.42 11.91 -7.45
N SER A 36 -17.20 11.55 -7.05
CA SER A 36 -16.80 10.17 -6.74
C SER A 36 -17.39 9.70 -5.40
N CYS A 37 -18.72 9.71 -5.32
CA CYS A 37 -19.54 9.39 -4.17
C CYS A 37 -20.53 8.30 -4.59
N LEU A 38 -20.61 7.25 -3.78
CA LEU A 38 -21.55 6.15 -3.96
C LEU A 38 -22.31 5.95 -2.64
N TYR A 39 -23.62 6.02 -2.69
CA TYR A 39 -24.49 5.88 -1.53
C TYR A 39 -25.26 4.55 -1.61
N LEU A 40 -25.32 3.84 -0.47
CA LEU A 40 -25.93 2.52 -0.33
C LEU A 40 -27.21 2.62 0.54
N PRO A 41 -28.39 2.86 -0.06
CA PRO A 41 -29.62 3.09 0.69
C PRO A 41 -30.00 1.88 1.56
N ALA A 42 -30.60 2.14 2.72
CA ALA A 42 -31.35 1.09 3.40
C ALA A 42 -32.59 0.73 2.56
N GLY A 43 -33.03 -0.54 2.57
CA GLY A 43 -34.11 -1.07 1.72
C GLY A 43 -35.18 -0.05 1.28
N PRO A 44 -36.07 0.45 2.16
CA PRO A 44 -37.12 1.40 1.80
C PRO A 44 -36.74 2.88 1.97
N GLU A 45 -35.47 3.23 2.15
CA GLU A 45 -35.04 4.62 2.41
C GLU A 45 -35.32 5.56 1.24
N LEU A 46 -35.00 5.10 0.02
CA LEU A 46 -35.27 5.82 -1.23
C LEU A 46 -36.18 4.94 -2.10
N PRO A 47 -37.34 5.47 -2.54
CA PRO A 47 -38.18 4.77 -3.50
C PRO A 47 -37.46 4.49 -4.82
N ASP A 48 -37.78 3.39 -5.50
CA ASP A 48 -37.09 2.95 -6.72
C ASP A 48 -37.21 3.95 -7.86
N GLU A 49 -38.36 4.62 -7.98
CA GLU A 49 -38.61 5.67 -8.95
C GLU A 49 -37.72 6.90 -8.73
N SER A 50 -37.32 7.15 -7.48
CA SER A 50 -36.51 8.31 -7.09
C SER A 50 -35.02 8.14 -7.40
N ILE A 51 -34.58 6.91 -7.67
CA ILE A 51 -33.18 6.57 -7.97
C ILE A 51 -33.00 5.98 -9.37
N ARG A 52 -34.00 6.17 -10.24
CA ARG A 52 -33.98 5.66 -11.60
C ARG A 52 -33.13 6.54 -12.51
N LEU A 53 -32.18 5.91 -13.19
CA LEU A 53 -31.38 6.52 -14.26
C LEU A 53 -31.93 6.16 -15.65
N PRO A 54 -31.54 6.87 -16.73
CA PRO A 54 -32.01 6.58 -18.09
C PRO A 54 -31.74 5.14 -18.54
N TRP A 55 -30.63 4.55 -18.10
CA TRP A 55 -30.24 3.15 -18.37
C TRP A 55 -30.69 2.16 -17.29
N GLY A 56 -31.53 2.59 -16.33
CA GLY A 56 -31.97 1.79 -15.20
C GLY A 56 -30.97 1.76 -14.03
N ASN A 57 -31.40 1.19 -12.90
CA ASN A 57 -30.59 1.09 -11.68
C ASN A 57 -30.91 -0.20 -10.89
N PRO A 58 -30.49 -1.38 -11.39
CA PRO A 58 -30.84 -2.66 -10.77
C PRO A 58 -30.18 -2.88 -9.40
N ARG A 59 -29.08 -2.17 -9.11
CA ARG A 59 -28.34 -2.27 -7.84
C ARG A 59 -28.89 -1.36 -6.74
N ARG A 60 -29.83 -0.47 -7.09
CA ARG A 60 -30.44 0.52 -6.19
C ARG A 60 -29.42 1.42 -5.47
N GLU A 61 -28.23 1.56 -6.03
CA GLU A 61 -27.21 2.46 -5.50
C GLU A 61 -27.37 3.85 -6.10
N VAL A 62 -26.90 4.87 -5.41
CA VAL A 62 -26.90 6.24 -5.94
C VAL A 62 -25.45 6.66 -6.13
N ILE A 63 -25.12 7.21 -7.30
CA ILE A 63 -23.78 7.67 -7.64
C ILE A 63 -23.85 9.14 -8.06
N GLY A 64 -22.85 9.95 -7.67
CA GLY A 64 -22.74 11.35 -8.07
C GLY A 64 -23.33 12.33 -7.07
N GLU A 65 -23.99 13.38 -7.56
CA GLU A 65 -24.48 14.50 -6.76
C GLU A 65 -25.49 14.11 -5.68
N LEU A 66 -26.52 13.32 -6.00
CA LEU A 66 -27.48 12.85 -5.01
C LEU A 66 -26.81 11.97 -3.94
N ALA A 67 -25.81 11.17 -4.32
CA ALA A 67 -25.04 10.36 -3.37
C ALA A 67 -24.26 11.25 -2.39
N ARG A 68 -23.58 12.28 -2.91
CA ARG A 68 -22.87 13.28 -2.12
C ARG A 68 -23.83 13.97 -1.14
N TRP A 69 -24.97 14.44 -1.63
CA TRP A 69 -25.98 15.12 -0.81
C TRP A 69 -26.56 14.19 0.28
N GLN A 70 -27.04 13.01 -0.09
CA GLN A 70 -27.64 12.06 0.85
C GLN A 70 -26.61 11.57 1.89
N GLY A 71 -25.36 11.40 1.47
CA GLY A 71 -24.26 11.04 2.35
C GLY A 71 -23.96 12.07 3.43
N THR A 72 -24.30 13.35 3.25
CA THR A 72 -24.21 14.35 4.33
C THR A 72 -25.20 14.07 5.47
N ARG A 73 -26.37 13.50 5.14
CA ARG A 73 -27.44 13.19 6.10
C ARG A 73 -27.19 11.86 6.79
N VAL A 74 -26.72 10.86 6.04
CA VAL A 74 -26.52 9.49 6.52
C VAL A 74 -25.11 9.00 6.12
N PRO A 75 -24.04 9.52 6.75
CA PRO A 75 -22.67 9.27 6.29
C PRO A 75 -22.23 7.81 6.42
N GLY A 76 -22.82 7.05 7.35
CA GLY A 76 -22.53 5.62 7.52
C GLY A 76 -22.87 4.76 6.30
N ARG A 77 -23.52 5.32 5.27
CA ARG A 77 -23.88 4.66 4.00
C ARG A 77 -23.20 5.26 2.77
N LEU A 78 -22.34 6.26 2.96
CA LEU A 78 -21.60 6.93 1.90
C LEU A 78 -20.21 6.30 1.71
N VAL A 79 -19.98 5.73 0.53
CA VAL A 79 -18.65 5.39 0.03
C VAL A 79 -18.07 6.62 -0.67
N ALA A 80 -16.93 7.10 -0.16
CA ALA A 80 -16.15 8.19 -0.73
C ALA A 80 -14.64 7.88 -0.66
N SER A 81 -13.85 8.65 -1.40
CA SER A 81 -12.37 8.55 -1.44
C SER A 81 -11.85 7.14 -1.74
N ALA A 82 -12.59 6.34 -2.53
CA ALA A 82 -12.21 4.97 -2.91
C ALA A 82 -10.81 4.92 -3.56
N LYS A 83 -10.45 5.96 -4.32
CA LYS A 83 -9.11 6.16 -4.88
C LYS A 83 -8.01 6.16 -3.81
N SER A 84 -8.20 6.87 -2.70
CA SER A 84 -7.25 6.89 -1.57
C SER A 84 -7.17 5.54 -0.85
N TRP A 85 -8.28 4.79 -0.80
CA TRP A 85 -8.30 3.45 -0.22
C TRP A 85 -7.55 2.42 -1.07
N LEU A 86 -7.52 2.57 -2.39
CA LEU A 86 -6.68 1.75 -3.28
C LEU A 86 -5.18 1.88 -2.96
N CYS A 87 -4.77 2.99 -2.35
CA CYS A 87 -3.38 3.23 -1.95
C CYS A 87 -3.08 2.74 -0.54
N HIS A 88 -4.07 2.38 0.28
CA HIS A 88 -3.82 2.06 1.69
C HIS A 88 -3.22 0.64 1.84
N PRO A 89 -1.95 0.48 2.25
CA PRO A 89 -1.28 -0.83 2.25
C PRO A 89 -1.65 -1.73 3.43
N ALA A 90 -2.26 -1.17 4.48
CA ALA A 90 -2.60 -1.92 5.69
C ALA A 90 -3.99 -2.59 5.63
N VAL A 91 -4.73 -2.42 4.53
CA VAL A 91 -6.03 -3.05 4.30
C VAL A 91 -5.97 -3.98 3.10
N ASP A 92 -6.84 -4.99 3.10
CA ASP A 92 -7.16 -5.72 1.87
C ASP A 92 -8.06 -4.83 1.01
N ARG A 93 -7.49 -4.33 -0.09
CA ARG A 93 -8.15 -3.40 -1.02
C ARG A 93 -9.23 -4.09 -1.88
N THR A 94 -9.33 -5.42 -1.80
CA THR A 94 -10.34 -6.25 -2.45
C THR A 94 -11.46 -6.69 -1.50
N ALA A 95 -11.27 -6.54 -0.19
CA ALA A 95 -12.28 -6.83 0.82
C ALA A 95 -13.34 -5.73 0.91
N ALA A 96 -14.58 -6.11 1.26
CA ALA A 96 -15.69 -5.20 1.44
C ALA A 96 -15.56 -4.36 2.73
N ILE A 97 -14.86 -3.22 2.63
CA ILE A 97 -14.51 -2.37 3.79
C ILE A 97 -15.17 -0.99 3.78
N LEU A 98 -15.76 -0.56 2.65
CA LEU A 98 -16.37 0.77 2.51
C LEU A 98 -17.90 0.70 2.54
N PRO A 99 -18.61 1.58 3.29
CA PRO A 99 -18.07 2.72 4.03
C PRO A 99 -17.29 2.30 5.27
N TRP A 100 -16.14 2.95 5.49
CA TRP A 100 -15.27 2.66 6.62
C TRP A 100 -15.95 3.02 7.93
N GLY A 101 -15.85 2.14 8.94
CA GLY A 101 -16.51 2.34 10.22
C GLY A 101 -18.04 2.26 10.19
N ALA A 102 -18.65 1.85 9.09
CA ALA A 102 -20.09 1.64 9.03
C ALA A 102 -20.53 0.48 9.95
N ALA A 103 -21.76 0.61 10.48
CA ALA A 103 -22.42 -0.38 11.30
C ALA A 103 -22.54 -1.74 10.58
N ALA A 104 -22.67 -2.81 11.37
CA ALA A 104 -22.63 -4.19 10.86
C ALA A 104 -23.78 -4.55 9.90
N ASP A 105 -24.90 -3.83 9.95
CA ASP A 105 -26.05 -4.00 9.06
C ASP A 105 -25.90 -3.31 7.70
N VAL A 106 -24.88 -2.46 7.53
CA VAL A 106 -24.61 -1.75 6.28
C VAL A 106 -23.82 -2.65 5.35
N SER A 107 -24.36 -2.91 4.16
CA SER A 107 -23.62 -3.57 3.08
C SER A 107 -22.39 -2.75 2.70
N LYS A 108 -21.25 -3.41 2.54
CA LYS A 108 -19.98 -2.76 2.19
C LYS A 108 -19.50 -3.18 0.80
N LEU A 109 -18.65 -2.36 0.21
CA LEU A 109 -17.95 -2.58 -1.06
C LEU A 109 -16.44 -2.56 -0.84
N SER A 110 -15.71 -3.23 -1.72
CA SER A 110 -14.27 -3.04 -1.78
C SER A 110 -13.90 -1.73 -2.48
N PRO A 111 -12.73 -1.14 -2.19
CA PRO A 111 -12.20 -0.01 -2.95
C PRO A 111 -12.16 -0.26 -4.47
N VAL A 112 -11.80 -1.48 -4.88
CA VAL A 112 -11.81 -1.90 -6.30
C VAL A 112 -13.23 -1.86 -6.86
N GLU A 113 -14.19 -2.48 -6.16
CA GLU A 113 -15.58 -2.54 -6.63
C GLU A 113 -16.22 -1.15 -6.66
N ALA A 114 -16.00 -0.32 -5.64
CA ALA A 114 -16.49 1.06 -5.63
C ALA A 114 -15.95 1.85 -6.82
N SER A 115 -14.65 1.71 -7.13
CA SER A 115 -14.04 2.35 -8.30
C SER A 115 -14.61 1.81 -9.61
N ALA A 116 -14.86 0.50 -9.70
CA ALA A 116 -15.49 -0.12 -10.87
C ALA A 116 -16.91 0.40 -11.09
N ARG A 117 -17.70 0.56 -10.03
CA ARG A 117 -19.08 1.09 -10.11
C ARG A 117 -19.10 2.57 -10.54
N LEU A 118 -18.15 3.38 -10.05
CA LEU A 118 -17.97 4.77 -10.51
C LEU A 118 -17.62 4.85 -12.01
N LEU A 119 -16.69 4.03 -12.48
CA LEU A 119 -16.33 3.94 -13.90
C LEU A 119 -17.50 3.40 -14.73
N GLY A 120 -18.24 2.42 -14.21
CA GLY A 120 -19.44 1.86 -14.83
C GLY A 120 -20.53 2.91 -15.02
N HIS A 121 -20.71 3.85 -14.09
CA HIS A 121 -21.64 4.98 -14.26
C HIS A 121 -21.24 5.87 -15.44
N LEU A 122 -19.94 6.16 -15.59
CA LEU A 122 -19.44 6.93 -16.74
C LEU A 122 -19.67 6.17 -18.05
N GLY A 123 -19.39 4.86 -18.07
CA GLY A 123 -19.62 3.99 -19.23
C GLY A 123 -21.10 3.95 -19.63
N ALA A 124 -22.00 3.73 -18.67
CA ALA A 124 -23.44 3.67 -18.93
C ALA A 124 -24.00 5.03 -19.41
N GLY A 125 -23.55 6.13 -18.81
CA GLY A 125 -23.89 7.48 -19.28
C GLY A 125 -23.42 7.74 -20.70
N TRP A 126 -22.19 7.34 -21.02
CA TRP A 126 -21.64 7.45 -22.37
C TRP A 126 -22.43 6.61 -23.38
N GLU A 127 -22.73 5.35 -23.08
CA GLU A 127 -23.46 4.44 -23.95
C GLU A 127 -24.90 4.91 -24.21
N ALA A 128 -25.56 5.50 -23.20
CA ALA A 128 -26.88 6.11 -23.38
C ALA A 128 -26.85 7.28 -24.37
N ALA A 129 -25.77 8.08 -24.36
CA ALA A 129 -25.59 9.20 -25.30
C ALA A 129 -25.03 8.77 -26.67
N HIS A 130 -24.27 7.67 -26.73
CA HIS A 130 -23.55 7.20 -27.91
C HIS A 130 -23.72 5.68 -28.13
N PRO A 131 -24.94 5.21 -28.46
CA PRO A 131 -25.25 3.78 -28.54
C PRO A 131 -24.42 3.03 -29.61
N GLU A 132 -24.03 3.72 -30.69
CA GLU A 132 -23.23 3.15 -31.78
C GLU A 132 -21.72 3.11 -31.47
N ALA A 133 -21.27 3.78 -30.41
CA ALA A 133 -19.86 3.90 -30.05
C ALA A 133 -19.65 3.59 -28.55
N PRO A 134 -19.95 2.37 -28.07
CA PRO A 134 -19.85 2.03 -26.66
C PRO A 134 -18.43 2.22 -26.12
N LEU A 135 -18.32 2.70 -24.89
CA LEU A 135 -17.05 3.17 -24.31
C LEU A 135 -16.02 2.04 -24.25
N GLY A 136 -16.43 0.82 -23.90
CA GLY A 136 -15.55 -0.35 -23.82
C GLY A 136 -14.90 -0.76 -25.15
N ARG A 137 -15.39 -0.26 -26.29
CA ARG A 137 -14.78 -0.49 -27.63
C ARG A 137 -13.88 0.65 -28.09
N GLN A 138 -13.81 1.74 -27.34
CA GLN A 138 -12.95 2.89 -27.65
C GLN A 138 -11.59 2.74 -26.96
N ASP A 139 -10.61 3.53 -27.39
CA ASP A 139 -9.35 3.66 -26.66
C ASP A 139 -9.56 4.60 -25.46
N VAL A 140 -9.38 4.07 -24.25
CA VAL A 140 -9.61 4.80 -23.00
C VAL A 140 -8.27 5.15 -22.37
N VAL A 141 -8.04 6.44 -22.16
CA VAL A 141 -6.91 6.93 -21.36
C VAL A 141 -7.42 7.22 -19.95
N LEU A 142 -6.95 6.46 -18.96
CA LEU A 142 -7.36 6.58 -17.57
C LEU A 142 -6.25 7.25 -16.76
N THR A 143 -6.60 8.28 -15.99
CA THR A 143 -5.61 9.02 -15.21
C THR A 143 -5.37 8.40 -13.84
N VAL A 144 -4.13 8.47 -13.37
CA VAL A 144 -3.71 8.03 -12.03
C VAL A 144 -2.76 9.06 -11.43
N PRO A 145 -2.71 9.23 -10.10
CA PRO A 145 -1.68 10.04 -9.47
C PRO A 145 -0.30 9.59 -9.92
N ALA A 146 0.58 10.55 -10.14
CA ALA A 146 1.94 10.26 -10.60
C ALA A 146 2.67 9.33 -9.65
N SER A 147 2.29 9.42 -8.38
CA SER A 147 2.88 8.74 -7.27
C SER A 147 2.24 7.40 -6.87
N PHE A 148 1.21 6.90 -7.56
CA PHE A 148 0.62 5.59 -7.23
C PHE A 148 1.64 4.45 -7.29
N ASP A 149 1.65 3.60 -6.25
CA ASP A 149 2.37 2.33 -6.24
C ASP A 149 1.83 1.36 -7.30
N GLU A 150 2.63 0.37 -7.70
CA GLU A 150 2.24 -0.59 -8.74
C GLU A 150 0.98 -1.37 -8.38
N ALA A 151 0.82 -1.75 -7.12
CA ALA A 151 -0.34 -2.48 -6.65
C ALA A 151 -1.64 -1.65 -6.80
N ALA A 152 -1.61 -0.36 -6.49
CA ALA A 152 -2.73 0.57 -6.64
C ALA A 152 -3.05 0.80 -8.13
N ARG A 153 -2.05 0.88 -9.00
CA ARG A 153 -2.25 0.94 -10.46
C ARG A 153 -2.89 -0.33 -11.00
N ALA A 154 -2.38 -1.50 -10.62
CA ALA A 154 -2.93 -2.79 -11.02
C ALA A 154 -4.39 -2.95 -10.57
N LEU A 155 -4.71 -2.53 -9.33
CA LEU A 155 -6.07 -2.54 -8.80
C LEU A 155 -6.98 -1.52 -9.52
N THR A 156 -6.45 -0.38 -9.94
CA THR A 156 -7.18 0.60 -10.77
C THR A 156 -7.52 0.01 -12.14
N VAL A 157 -6.58 -0.69 -12.77
CA VAL A 157 -6.84 -1.42 -14.02
C VAL A 157 -7.84 -2.55 -13.82
N ALA A 158 -7.77 -3.27 -12.69
CA ALA A 158 -8.74 -4.31 -12.35
C ALA A 158 -10.15 -3.72 -12.21
N ALA A 159 -10.30 -2.57 -11.54
CA ALA A 159 -11.56 -1.86 -11.43
C ALA A 159 -12.11 -1.41 -12.81
N ALA A 160 -11.24 -0.88 -13.68
CA ALA A 160 -11.63 -0.47 -15.02
C ALA A 160 -12.08 -1.66 -15.89
N ARG A 161 -11.39 -2.80 -15.80
CA ARG A 161 -11.82 -4.04 -16.47
C ARG A 161 -13.15 -4.58 -15.95
N GLN A 162 -13.39 -4.51 -14.63
CA GLN A 162 -14.70 -4.84 -14.05
C GLN A 162 -15.82 -3.92 -14.55
N ALA A 163 -15.49 -2.69 -14.93
CA ALA A 163 -16.40 -1.74 -15.56
C ALA A 163 -16.56 -1.93 -17.08
N GLY A 164 -15.96 -2.98 -17.68
CA GLY A 164 -16.04 -3.26 -19.11
C GLY A 164 -15.07 -2.45 -19.98
N LEU A 165 -14.06 -1.82 -19.38
CA LEU A 165 -13.04 -1.03 -20.11
C LEU A 165 -11.80 -1.90 -20.35
N GLU A 166 -11.64 -2.40 -21.58
CA GLU A 166 -10.55 -3.32 -21.92
C GLU A 166 -9.33 -2.63 -22.55
N ARG A 167 -9.55 -1.60 -23.38
CA ARG A 167 -8.50 -0.89 -24.13
C ARG A 167 -7.99 0.32 -23.35
N LEU A 168 -7.15 0.06 -22.34
CA LEU A 168 -6.70 1.07 -21.39
C LEU A 168 -5.26 1.52 -21.65
N THR A 169 -5.03 2.84 -21.53
CA THR A 169 -3.72 3.46 -21.37
C THR A 169 -3.75 4.28 -20.08
N LEU A 170 -2.71 4.20 -19.26
CA LEU A 170 -2.62 5.01 -18.04
C LEU A 170 -1.79 6.26 -18.29
N VAL A 171 -2.22 7.40 -17.73
CA VAL A 171 -1.44 8.64 -17.75
C VAL A 171 -1.41 9.27 -16.36
N GLU A 172 -0.29 9.87 -15.99
CA GLU A 172 -0.16 10.58 -14.72
C GLU A 172 -0.96 11.89 -14.75
N GLU A 173 -1.64 12.21 -13.65
CA GLU A 173 -2.46 13.43 -13.51
C GLU A 173 -1.71 14.74 -13.81
N PRO A 174 -0.52 15.03 -13.23
CA PRO A 174 0.22 16.24 -13.54
C PRO A 174 0.72 16.28 -15.00
N GLN A 175 1.07 15.12 -15.58
CA GLN A 175 1.44 15.02 -16.99
C GLN A 175 0.25 15.31 -17.90
N ALA A 176 -0.93 14.80 -17.57
CA ALA A 176 -2.16 15.10 -18.30
C ALA A 176 -2.49 16.59 -18.21
N ALA A 177 -2.44 17.19 -17.01
CA ALA A 177 -2.68 18.63 -16.82
C ALA A 177 -1.71 19.48 -17.67
N PHE A 178 -0.41 19.20 -17.62
CA PHE A 178 0.57 19.91 -18.45
C PHE A 178 0.37 19.65 -19.95
N GLY A 179 -0.02 18.43 -20.34
CA GLY A 179 -0.37 18.09 -21.72
C GLY A 179 -1.60 18.87 -22.22
N HIS A 180 -2.56 19.15 -21.34
CA HIS A 180 -3.67 20.03 -21.64
C HIS A 180 -3.20 21.45 -21.95
N PHE A 181 -2.39 22.03 -21.05
CA PHE A 181 -1.78 23.34 -21.22
C PHE A 181 -1.03 23.43 -22.56
N ALA A 182 -0.10 22.51 -22.82
CA ALA A 182 0.70 22.48 -24.05
C ALA A 182 -0.20 22.42 -25.31
N GLY A 183 -1.18 21.51 -25.34
CA GLY A 183 -2.05 21.37 -26.50
C GLY A 183 -3.02 22.53 -26.72
N ARG A 184 -3.46 23.23 -25.65
CA ARG A 184 -4.28 24.46 -25.77
C ARG A 184 -3.48 25.62 -26.33
N HIS A 185 -2.19 25.69 -26.00
CA HIS A 185 -1.30 26.75 -26.40
C HIS A 185 -0.45 26.42 -27.62
N ARG A 186 -0.77 25.32 -28.33
CA ARG A 186 -0.14 24.93 -29.60
C ARG A 186 -0.07 26.11 -30.58
N GLY A 187 1.08 26.33 -31.21
CA GLY A 187 1.32 27.47 -32.10
C GLY A 187 1.62 28.80 -31.39
N ARG A 188 1.51 28.83 -30.05
CA ARG A 188 1.86 29.98 -29.19
C ARG A 188 2.82 29.60 -28.06
N MET A 189 3.26 28.34 -28.00
CA MET A 189 4.11 27.86 -26.90
C MET A 189 5.45 28.58 -26.90
N ALA A 190 6.04 28.81 -28.08
CA ALA A 190 7.28 29.58 -28.22
C ALA A 190 7.24 30.94 -27.48
N GLY A 191 6.16 31.73 -27.65
CA GLY A 191 6.02 33.01 -26.94
C GLY A 191 5.63 32.86 -25.47
N ILE A 192 4.79 31.86 -25.13
CA ILE A 192 4.35 31.66 -23.75
C ILE A 192 5.50 31.16 -22.88
N LEU A 193 6.36 30.28 -23.39
CA LEU A 193 7.47 29.69 -22.65
C LEU A 193 8.79 30.41 -22.90
N GLU A 194 8.79 31.57 -23.57
CA GLU A 194 10.01 32.35 -23.80
C GLU A 194 10.80 32.55 -22.49
N GLY A 195 12.08 32.19 -22.50
CA GLY A 195 12.97 32.27 -21.33
C GLY A 195 12.73 31.19 -20.25
N VAL A 196 11.74 30.32 -20.41
CA VAL A 196 11.45 29.20 -19.50
C VAL A 196 12.27 27.98 -19.91
N ARG A 197 13.01 27.42 -18.95
CA ARG A 197 13.76 26.16 -19.09
C ARG A 197 13.25 25.08 -18.14
N LEU A 198 12.67 25.48 -17.00
CA LEU A 198 12.13 24.55 -16.01
C LEU A 198 10.74 24.98 -15.53
N VAL A 199 9.75 24.10 -15.69
CA VAL A 199 8.39 24.26 -15.16
C VAL A 199 8.17 23.32 -14.00
N LEU A 200 7.64 23.85 -12.90
CA LEU A 200 7.12 23.07 -11.78
C LEU A 200 5.59 22.91 -11.93
N VAL A 201 5.12 21.68 -12.04
CA VAL A 201 3.69 21.35 -12.00
C VAL A 201 3.33 20.93 -10.58
N VAL A 202 2.30 21.57 -10.01
CA VAL A 202 1.77 21.27 -8.68
C VAL A 202 0.30 20.90 -8.81
N ASP A 203 -0.01 19.63 -8.59
CA ASP A 203 -1.39 19.12 -8.60
C ASP A 203 -1.84 18.82 -7.16
N VAL A 204 -2.83 19.55 -6.66
CA VAL A 204 -3.40 19.34 -5.31
C VAL A 204 -4.89 19.07 -5.44
N GLY A 205 -5.23 17.78 -5.39
CA GLY A 205 -6.59 17.27 -5.47
C GLY A 205 -7.30 17.18 -4.11
N GLY A 206 -8.37 16.38 -4.08
CA GLY A 206 -9.09 16.06 -2.84
C GLY A 206 -8.26 15.18 -1.89
N GLY A 207 -7.72 14.07 -2.38
CA GLY A 207 -7.01 13.10 -1.54
C GLY A 207 -5.51 13.00 -1.74
N THR A 208 -4.96 13.63 -2.78
CA THR A 208 -3.56 13.47 -3.20
C THR A 208 -2.93 14.79 -3.63
N THR A 209 -1.62 14.90 -3.42
CA THR A 209 -0.77 15.96 -3.96
C THR A 209 0.34 15.32 -4.79
N ASP A 210 0.55 15.82 -6.01
CA ASP A 210 1.60 15.35 -6.91
C ASP A 210 2.44 16.54 -7.41
N PHE A 211 3.76 16.35 -7.45
CA PHE A 211 4.72 17.33 -7.98
C PHE A 211 5.44 16.75 -9.20
N THR A 212 5.71 17.58 -10.20
CA THR A 212 6.46 17.18 -11.39
C THR A 212 7.32 18.32 -11.89
N LEU A 213 8.55 18.01 -12.31
CA LEU A 213 9.41 18.94 -13.04
C LEU A 213 9.39 18.61 -14.54
N VAL A 214 9.17 19.63 -15.36
CA VAL A 214 9.21 19.55 -16.82
C VAL A 214 10.28 20.52 -17.34
N GLN A 215 11.28 19.97 -18.01
CA GLN A 215 12.24 20.72 -18.80
C GLN A 215 11.61 21.21 -20.10
N VAL A 216 11.89 22.47 -20.43
CA VAL A 216 11.59 23.10 -21.71
C VAL A 216 12.91 23.23 -22.47
N ALA A 217 13.09 22.37 -23.46
CA ALA A 217 14.24 22.39 -24.35
C ALA A 217 13.92 23.24 -25.60
N TRP A 218 14.91 23.95 -26.12
CA TRP A 218 14.79 24.78 -27.32
C TRP A 218 15.71 24.22 -28.42
N PRO A 219 15.25 23.21 -29.19
CA PRO A 219 16.04 22.65 -30.28
C PRO A 219 16.34 23.72 -31.33
N VAL A 220 17.57 23.72 -31.83
CA VAL A 220 17.99 24.65 -32.88
C VAL A 220 17.22 24.34 -34.17
N GLY A 221 16.43 25.30 -34.65
CA GLY A 221 15.75 25.22 -35.95
C GLY A 221 14.30 24.73 -35.93
N GLU A 222 13.74 24.33 -34.77
CA GLU A 222 12.38 23.73 -34.71
C GLU A 222 11.24 24.71 -34.37
N GLY A 223 11.52 25.96 -34.01
CA GLY A 223 10.50 27.03 -33.83
C GLY A 223 9.51 26.86 -32.67
N GLU A 224 9.33 25.65 -32.13
CA GLU A 224 8.54 25.31 -30.95
C GLU A 224 9.42 24.60 -29.90
N PRO A 225 9.14 24.77 -28.59
CA PRO A 225 9.93 24.12 -27.54
C PRO A 225 9.61 22.63 -27.42
N GLY A 226 10.64 21.83 -27.21
CA GLY A 226 10.54 20.43 -26.79
C GLY A 226 10.25 20.32 -25.30
N LEU A 227 9.32 19.45 -24.91
CA LEU A 227 8.95 19.25 -23.51
C LEU A 227 9.49 17.92 -23.02
N ARG A 228 10.20 17.91 -21.88
CA ARG A 228 10.74 16.69 -21.26
C ARG A 228 10.41 16.62 -19.77
N ARG A 229 9.73 15.57 -19.34
CA ARG A 229 9.57 15.31 -17.89
C ARG A 229 10.92 14.89 -17.31
N VAL A 230 11.34 15.49 -16.19
CA VAL A 230 12.65 15.23 -15.55
C VAL A 230 12.56 14.74 -14.11
N ALA A 231 11.45 15.00 -13.40
CA ALA A 231 11.25 14.48 -12.04
C ALA A 231 9.77 14.34 -11.69
N VAL A 232 9.44 13.38 -10.81
CA VAL A 232 8.10 13.10 -10.27
C VAL A 232 8.24 12.84 -8.78
N GLY A 233 7.37 13.44 -7.95
CA GLY A 233 7.41 13.30 -6.50
C GLY A 233 6.75 12.03 -5.97
N ASP A 234 7.02 11.71 -4.70
CA ASP A 234 6.43 10.59 -3.97
C ASP A 234 4.92 10.76 -3.71
N HIS A 235 4.27 9.68 -3.23
CA HIS A 235 2.83 9.68 -2.95
C HIS A 235 2.49 10.44 -1.69
N LEU A 236 1.92 11.62 -1.87
CA LEU A 236 1.42 12.42 -0.77
C LEU A 236 -0.10 12.23 -0.67
N MET A 237 -0.53 11.41 0.28
CA MET A 237 -1.92 11.36 0.75
C MET A 237 -2.22 12.63 1.57
N LEU A 238 -2.35 13.74 0.85
CA LEU A 238 -2.51 15.08 1.37
C LEU A 238 -3.29 15.92 0.34
N GLY A 239 -4.37 16.56 0.74
CA GLY A 239 -5.19 17.39 -0.15
C GLY A 239 -6.39 18.02 0.54
N GLY A 240 -7.42 18.34 -0.24
CA GLY A 240 -8.66 18.94 0.24
C GLY A 240 -9.38 18.16 1.38
N ASP A 241 -9.36 16.82 1.35
CA ASP A 241 -9.97 15.94 2.34
C ASP A 241 -9.28 16.13 3.72
N ASN A 242 -7.98 16.38 3.72
CA ASN A 242 -7.22 16.68 4.93
C ASN A 242 -7.56 18.06 5.49
N MET A 243 -7.76 19.05 4.61
CA MET A 243 -8.21 20.38 5.01
C MET A 243 -9.61 20.32 5.63
N ASP A 244 -10.50 19.49 5.08
CA ASP A 244 -11.86 19.28 5.61
C ASP A 244 -11.82 18.63 6.99
N ALA A 245 -10.98 17.61 7.18
CA ALA A 245 -10.77 16.97 8.48
C ALA A 245 -10.11 17.93 9.50
N ALA A 246 -9.12 18.72 9.08
CA ALA A 246 -8.49 19.73 9.92
C ALA A 246 -9.51 20.75 10.45
N LEU A 247 -10.34 21.28 9.55
CA LEU A 247 -11.40 22.21 9.92
C LEU A 247 -12.47 21.52 10.79
N GLY A 248 -12.83 20.27 10.47
CA GLY A 248 -13.73 19.45 11.30
C GLY A 248 -13.27 19.35 12.75
N ARG A 249 -11.99 19.08 13.00
CA ARG A 249 -11.44 18.98 14.36
C ARG A 249 -11.47 20.30 15.10
N HIS A 250 -11.12 21.36 14.40
CA HIS A 250 -11.17 22.71 14.95
C HIS A 250 -12.60 23.10 15.37
N VAL A 251 -13.58 22.74 14.54
CA VAL A 251 -15.01 22.93 14.85
C VAL A 251 -15.46 22.02 15.99
N GLU A 252 -15.05 20.75 15.99
CA GLU A 252 -15.41 19.78 17.02
C GLU A 252 -15.01 20.26 18.41
N ALA A 253 -13.76 20.74 18.56
CA ALA A 253 -13.25 21.25 19.83
C ALA A 253 -14.13 22.34 20.43
N ARG A 254 -14.76 23.17 19.58
CA ARG A 254 -15.74 24.18 20.00
C ARG A 254 -17.10 23.59 20.34
N LEU A 255 -17.61 22.69 19.49
CA LEU A 255 -18.92 22.06 19.68
C LEU A 255 -18.98 21.24 20.98
N THR A 256 -17.90 20.56 21.33
CA THR A 256 -17.82 19.72 22.52
C THR A 256 -17.28 20.46 23.74
N ALA A 257 -16.81 21.70 23.58
CA ALA A 257 -16.06 22.47 24.59
C ALA A 257 -14.90 21.66 25.21
N GLY A 258 -14.24 20.81 24.41
CA GLY A 258 -13.19 19.89 24.87
C GLY A 258 -13.70 18.67 25.66
N GLY A 259 -15.01 18.40 25.63
CA GLY A 259 -15.65 17.24 26.23
C GLY A 259 -15.47 15.96 25.40
N ARG A 260 -16.47 15.07 25.45
CA ARG A 260 -16.43 13.78 24.74
C ARG A 260 -16.33 14.00 23.22
N ALA A 261 -15.39 13.31 22.58
CA ALA A 261 -15.25 13.30 21.12
C ALA A 261 -16.52 12.80 20.44
N LEU A 262 -16.81 13.33 19.25
CA LEU A 262 -17.95 12.91 18.43
C LEU A 262 -17.79 11.44 18.01
N SER A 263 -18.92 10.74 17.89
CA SER A 263 -18.94 9.39 17.33
C SER A 263 -18.44 9.38 15.88
N ALA A 264 -18.04 8.22 15.36
CA ALA A 264 -17.54 8.11 13.98
C ALA A 264 -18.57 8.63 12.94
N GLY A 265 -19.87 8.43 13.20
CA GLY A 265 -20.95 8.94 12.36
C GLY A 265 -21.07 10.46 12.41
N GLN A 266 -21.10 11.05 13.60
CA GLN A 266 -21.14 12.51 13.79
C GLN A 266 -19.89 13.20 13.24
N TRP A 267 -18.72 12.58 13.41
CA TRP A 267 -17.47 13.01 12.81
C TRP A 267 -17.57 13.07 11.28
N GLY A 268 -18.10 12.02 10.65
CA GLY A 268 -18.36 12.02 9.21
C GLY A 268 -19.29 13.16 8.75
N GLN A 269 -20.36 13.46 9.50
CA GLN A 269 -21.22 14.62 9.22
C GLN A 269 -20.45 15.93 9.32
N LEU A 270 -19.63 16.07 10.37
CA LEU A 270 -18.86 17.28 10.62
C LEU A 270 -17.84 17.55 9.51
N VAL A 271 -17.12 16.52 9.04
CA VAL A 271 -16.17 16.69 7.93
C VAL A 271 -16.87 17.18 6.66
N GLN A 272 -18.05 16.65 6.33
CA GLN A 272 -18.81 17.12 5.17
C GLN A 272 -19.32 18.56 5.35
N ALA A 273 -19.79 18.91 6.54
CA ALA A 273 -20.21 20.28 6.84
C ALA A 273 -19.02 21.27 6.80
N SER A 274 -17.85 20.85 7.28
CA SER A 274 -16.59 21.60 7.19
C SER A 274 -16.13 21.78 5.75
N ARG A 275 -16.27 20.77 4.89
CA ARG A 275 -15.99 20.91 3.46
C ARG A 275 -16.83 22.01 2.83
N ALA A 276 -18.15 21.98 3.07
CA ALA A 276 -19.06 23.00 2.56
C ALA A 276 -18.69 24.40 3.09
N ALA A 277 -18.24 24.50 4.35
CA ALA A 277 -17.75 25.74 4.92
C ALA A 277 -16.45 26.24 4.29
N LYS A 278 -15.48 25.36 4.10
CA LYS A 278 -14.20 25.66 3.42
C LYS A 278 -14.47 26.20 2.01
N GLU A 279 -15.25 25.48 1.20
CA GLU A 279 -15.53 25.84 -0.19
C GLU A 279 -16.25 27.19 -0.31
N ALA A 280 -17.21 27.49 0.58
CA ALA A 280 -17.94 28.75 0.55
C ALA A 280 -17.18 29.94 1.19
N LEU A 281 -16.32 29.72 2.19
CA LEU A 281 -15.53 30.78 2.83
C LEU A 281 -14.27 31.17 2.03
N LEU A 282 -13.71 30.24 1.25
CA LEU A 282 -12.51 30.47 0.44
C LEU A 282 -12.78 30.66 -1.06
N GLY A 283 -14.06 30.65 -1.46
CA GLY A 283 -14.51 30.91 -2.82
C GLY A 283 -14.64 32.41 -3.17
N GLU A 284 -14.99 32.69 -4.42
CA GLU A 284 -15.25 34.06 -4.89
C GLU A 284 -16.53 34.63 -4.26
N GLY A 285 -16.51 35.92 -3.90
CA GLY A 285 -17.67 36.58 -3.29
C GLY A 285 -18.12 36.01 -1.95
N ALA A 286 -17.22 35.28 -1.25
CA ALA A 286 -17.52 34.57 -0.02
C ALA A 286 -18.16 35.46 1.08
N ALA A 287 -18.86 34.83 2.03
CA ALA A 287 -19.34 35.47 3.25
C ALA A 287 -18.22 35.58 4.32
N GLY A 288 -18.39 36.46 5.32
CA GLY A 288 -17.42 36.61 6.42
C GLY A 288 -17.40 35.43 7.39
N SER A 289 -18.49 34.68 7.45
CA SER A 289 -18.68 33.53 8.33
C SER A 289 -19.69 32.52 7.75
N GLN A 290 -19.66 31.30 8.26
CA GLN A 290 -20.60 30.24 7.91
C GLN A 290 -20.94 29.38 9.13
N ARG A 291 -22.22 29.01 9.24
CA ARG A 291 -22.70 28.11 10.28
C ARG A 291 -22.39 26.66 9.91
N VAL A 292 -21.78 25.93 10.84
CA VAL A 292 -21.52 24.49 10.75
C VAL A 292 -22.33 23.78 11.82
N ALA A 293 -23.02 22.70 11.45
CA ALA A 293 -23.95 21.99 12.33
C ALA A 293 -23.91 20.47 12.14
N VAL A 294 -24.09 19.73 13.24
CA VAL A 294 -24.22 18.26 13.28
C VAL A 294 -25.36 17.84 14.20
N ALA A 295 -25.94 16.66 13.95
CA ALA A 295 -26.99 16.13 14.81
C ALA A 295 -26.44 15.72 16.20
N GLY A 296 -27.17 16.00 17.27
CA GLY A 296 -26.83 15.54 18.63
C GLY A 296 -27.25 14.09 18.88
N GLU A 297 -26.64 13.43 19.86
CA GLU A 297 -26.98 12.06 20.30
C GLU A 297 -27.91 12.05 21.53
N GLY A 298 -28.94 11.19 21.53
CA GLY A 298 -29.79 10.93 22.72
C GLY A 298 -31.10 10.18 22.42
N SER A 299 -31.49 9.25 23.30
CA SER A 299 -32.72 8.43 23.22
C SER A 299 -34.00 9.15 23.69
N ARG A 300 -33.90 10.41 24.13
CA ARG A 300 -35.06 11.29 24.30
C ARG A 300 -35.27 12.03 23.00
N LEU A 301 -36.40 11.74 22.35
CA LEU A 301 -36.98 12.18 21.06
C LEU A 301 -36.67 13.56 20.42
N VAL A 302 -35.75 14.38 20.93
CA VAL A 302 -35.18 15.54 20.23
C VAL A 302 -33.71 15.70 20.68
N GLY A 303 -32.77 14.97 20.08
CA GLY A 303 -31.34 15.27 20.22
C GLY A 303 -31.04 16.62 19.57
N GLY A 304 -30.71 17.65 20.35
CA GLY A 304 -30.48 19.00 19.84
C GLY A 304 -29.35 19.05 18.80
N THR A 305 -29.46 19.93 17.81
CA THR A 305 -28.39 20.18 16.84
C THR A 305 -27.22 20.88 17.53
N LEU A 306 -26.01 20.30 17.43
CA LEU A 306 -24.78 20.99 17.80
C LEU A 306 -24.39 21.90 16.63
N ALA A 307 -24.26 23.20 16.87
CA ALA A 307 -23.88 24.13 15.82
C ALA A 307 -22.96 25.24 16.35
N THR A 308 -22.07 25.70 15.48
CA THR A 308 -21.19 26.84 15.74
C THR A 308 -20.98 27.65 14.47
N GLU A 309 -20.49 28.86 14.62
CA GLU A 309 -20.12 29.72 13.50
C GLU A 309 -18.60 29.68 13.30
N VAL A 310 -18.17 29.54 12.04
CA VAL A 310 -16.77 29.56 11.63
C VAL A 310 -16.55 30.82 10.79
N ARG A 311 -15.55 31.61 11.16
CA ARG A 311 -15.21 32.84 10.44
C ARG A 311 -14.17 32.58 9.34
N ARG A 312 -14.13 33.44 8.33
CA ARG A 312 -13.16 33.31 7.23
C ARG A 312 -11.71 33.46 7.70
N ASP A 313 -11.41 34.46 8.51
CA ASP A 313 -10.06 34.74 9.02
C ASP A 313 -9.46 33.52 9.75
N GLU A 314 -10.32 32.83 10.49
CA GLU A 314 -10.00 31.59 11.18
C GLU A 314 -9.71 30.42 10.23
N VAL A 315 -10.53 30.23 9.19
CA VAL A 315 -10.29 29.21 8.16
C VAL A 315 -9.00 29.50 7.39
N GLU A 316 -8.74 30.77 7.09
CA GLU A 316 -7.51 31.20 6.40
C GLU A 316 -6.28 30.92 7.25
N GLY A 317 -6.27 31.32 8.52
CA GLY A 317 -5.15 31.01 9.41
C GLY A 317 -4.92 29.51 9.56
N LEU A 318 -6.00 28.73 9.77
CA LEU A 318 -5.88 27.27 9.92
C LEU A 318 -5.34 26.59 8.66
N LEU A 319 -5.89 26.93 7.49
CA LEU A 319 -5.61 26.20 6.25
C LEU A 319 -4.39 26.74 5.51
N LEU A 320 -4.19 28.06 5.45
CA LEU A 320 -3.02 28.64 4.79
C LEU A 320 -1.75 28.38 5.62
N ASP A 321 -1.76 28.61 6.93
CA ASP A 321 -0.57 28.38 7.75
C ASP A 321 -0.34 26.89 8.03
N GLY A 322 -1.41 26.09 8.07
CA GLY A 322 -1.31 24.64 8.27
C GLY A 322 -0.84 23.86 7.05
N PHE A 323 -1.38 24.16 5.86
CA PHE A 323 -1.11 23.38 4.63
C PHE A 323 -0.17 24.10 3.65
N PHE A 324 -0.06 25.41 3.72
CA PHE A 324 0.90 26.19 2.91
C PHE A 324 1.76 27.12 3.80
N PRO A 325 2.42 26.59 4.85
CA PRO A 325 3.24 27.39 5.74
C PRO A 325 4.37 28.08 4.97
N HIS A 326 4.74 29.28 5.41
CA HIS A 326 6.05 29.81 5.08
C HIS A 326 7.12 28.88 5.68
N CYS A 327 7.96 28.31 4.81
CA CYS A 327 9.06 27.44 5.20
C CYS A 327 10.31 27.81 4.41
N ARG A 328 11.49 27.62 5.01
CA ARG A 328 12.76 27.74 4.29
C ARG A 328 13.16 26.40 3.64
N PRO A 329 13.85 26.43 2.48
CA PRO A 329 14.54 25.25 1.96
C PRO A 329 15.47 24.67 3.04
N GLY A 330 15.43 23.35 3.24
CA GLY A 330 16.30 22.67 4.20
C GLY A 330 15.80 22.59 5.66
N GLU A 331 14.65 23.17 6.01
CA GLU A 331 14.01 22.96 7.33
C GLU A 331 13.61 21.50 7.60
N GLY A 332 13.75 20.62 6.61
CA GLY A 332 13.36 19.22 6.67
C GLY A 332 11.84 19.05 6.81
N LEU A 333 11.38 17.80 6.69
CA LEU A 333 10.04 17.44 7.11
C LEU A 333 10.07 17.33 8.65
N ALA A 334 9.85 18.45 9.33
CA ALA A 334 9.65 18.41 10.78
C ALA A 334 8.35 17.64 11.09
N PRO A 335 8.24 16.94 12.23
CA PRO A 335 6.94 16.51 12.72
C PRO A 335 6.14 17.76 13.13
N GLY A 336 5.36 18.33 12.21
CA GLY A 336 4.45 19.43 12.50
C GLY A 336 3.48 19.12 13.67
N PRO A 337 2.91 20.14 14.31
CA PRO A 337 1.90 19.95 15.36
C PRO A 337 0.80 19.03 14.84
N ARG A 338 0.44 18.04 15.67
CA ARG A 338 -0.38 16.88 15.30
C ARG A 338 -1.79 17.30 14.86
N MET A 339 -1.92 17.71 13.60
CA MET A 339 -3.21 17.96 12.95
C MET A 339 -4.05 16.68 12.83
N GLY A 340 -3.48 15.53 13.26
CA GLY A 340 -4.08 14.20 13.44
C GLY A 340 -5.08 13.84 12.35
N LEU A 341 -4.64 14.07 11.12
CA LEU A 341 -5.45 13.90 9.93
C LEU A 341 -5.97 12.45 9.75
N ARG A 342 -5.46 11.46 10.51
CA ARG A 342 -5.72 10.02 10.43
C ARG A 342 -7.11 9.52 10.85
N GLU A 343 -8.04 10.41 11.22
CA GLU A 343 -9.34 10.03 11.81
C GLU A 343 -10.36 9.37 10.86
N VAL A 344 -10.02 9.25 9.57
CA VAL A 344 -10.87 8.62 8.54
C VAL A 344 -10.35 7.21 8.17
N GLY A 345 -9.39 6.65 8.93
CA GLY A 345 -8.80 5.33 8.67
C GLY A 345 -7.82 5.30 7.49
N LEU A 346 -7.61 6.42 6.79
CA LEU A 346 -6.62 6.58 5.72
C LEU A 346 -5.24 7.00 6.28
N PRO A 347 -4.13 6.51 5.70
CA PRO A 347 -2.79 6.76 6.20
C PRO A 347 -2.24 8.11 5.70
N TYR A 348 -2.94 9.20 6.03
CA TYR A 348 -2.54 10.54 5.62
C TYR A 348 -1.16 10.94 6.14
N ALA A 349 -0.52 11.85 5.39
CA ALA A 349 0.78 12.40 5.73
C ALA A 349 0.79 12.99 7.15
N ARG A 350 1.86 12.72 7.91
CA ARG A 350 2.02 13.26 9.28
C ARG A 350 2.28 14.76 9.24
N GLU A 351 3.08 15.20 8.30
CA GLU A 351 3.33 16.61 7.99
C GLU A 351 2.29 17.09 6.95
N ALA A 352 1.56 18.16 7.27
CA ALA A 352 0.46 18.69 6.49
C ALA A 352 0.89 19.83 5.55
N GLY A 353 2.06 20.43 5.76
CA GLY A 353 2.59 21.52 4.96
C GLY A 353 3.02 21.05 3.57
N ILE A 354 2.16 21.26 2.57
CA ILE A 354 2.41 20.97 1.15
C ILE A 354 3.68 21.69 0.67
N THR A 355 3.91 22.93 1.12
CA THR A 355 5.11 23.71 0.78
C THR A 355 6.41 23.09 1.33
N ARG A 356 6.36 22.41 2.49
CA ARG A 356 7.51 21.67 3.04
C ARG A 356 7.82 20.43 2.21
N HIS A 357 6.79 19.68 1.81
CA HIS A 357 6.94 18.55 0.89
C HIS A 357 7.48 18.99 -0.48
N LEU A 358 7.02 20.13 -0.98
CA LEU A 358 7.53 20.69 -2.23
C LEU A 358 9.00 21.10 -2.14
N ALA A 359 9.43 21.70 -1.02
CA ALA A 359 10.85 22.00 -0.78
C ALA A 359 11.70 20.72 -0.73
N ALA A 360 11.21 19.67 -0.06
CA ALA A 360 11.85 18.37 -0.01
C ALA A 360 11.95 17.71 -1.40
N PHE A 361 10.89 17.80 -2.21
CA PHE A 361 10.87 17.33 -3.60
C PHE A 361 11.95 18.03 -4.46
N LEU A 362 12.03 19.36 -4.43
CA LEU A 362 13.06 20.09 -5.18
C LEU A 362 14.48 19.75 -4.70
N ALA A 363 14.66 19.47 -3.40
CA ALA A 363 15.94 19.05 -2.85
C ALA A 363 16.33 17.65 -3.35
N ALA A 364 15.40 16.68 -3.29
CA ALA A 364 15.61 15.31 -3.74
C ALA A 364 15.95 15.24 -5.24
N HIS A 365 15.35 16.12 -6.05
CA HIS A 365 15.54 16.19 -7.50
C HIS A 365 16.43 17.35 -7.95
N ALA A 366 17.26 17.90 -7.05
CA ALA A 366 18.10 19.05 -7.37
C ALA A 366 19.00 18.79 -8.58
N GLY A 367 19.58 17.59 -8.69
CA GLY A 367 20.42 17.20 -9.82
C GLY A 367 19.70 17.23 -11.17
N ASP A 368 18.45 16.76 -11.23
CA ASP A 368 17.63 16.82 -12.45
C ASP A 368 17.24 18.26 -12.79
N GLY A 369 16.89 19.06 -11.78
CA GLY A 369 16.56 20.48 -11.96
C GLY A 369 17.72 21.30 -12.49
N TRP A 370 18.93 21.16 -11.93
CA TRP A 370 20.12 21.87 -12.40
C TRP A 370 20.49 21.49 -13.83
N ARG A 371 20.44 20.19 -14.17
CA ARG A 371 20.63 19.73 -15.55
C ARG A 371 19.61 20.33 -16.50
N ALA A 372 18.34 20.38 -16.10
CA ALA A 372 17.29 20.97 -16.92
C ALA A 372 17.54 22.46 -17.20
N LEU A 373 18.12 23.17 -16.22
CA LEU A 373 18.54 24.57 -16.33
C LEU A 373 19.87 24.75 -17.10
N GLY A 374 20.53 23.68 -17.54
CA GLY A 374 21.82 23.75 -18.24
C GLY A 374 23.02 24.04 -17.32
N GLU A 375 22.86 23.84 -16.01
CA GLU A 375 23.94 23.98 -15.04
C GLU A 375 24.55 22.60 -14.73
N PRO A 376 25.89 22.49 -14.58
CA PRO A 376 26.53 21.22 -14.25
C PRO A 376 26.00 20.70 -12.92
N ALA A 377 25.56 19.44 -12.90
CA ALA A 377 25.16 18.75 -11.69
C ALA A 377 26.39 18.53 -10.80
N ALA A 378 26.72 19.51 -9.95
CA ALA A 378 27.65 19.28 -8.85
C ALA A 378 27.09 18.09 -8.05
N GLY A 379 27.93 17.07 -7.81
CA GLY A 379 27.50 15.80 -7.21
C GLY A 379 26.65 16.04 -5.95
N ALA A 380 25.44 15.48 -5.93
CA ALA A 380 24.51 15.53 -4.79
C ALA A 380 24.49 16.86 -4.02
N GLY A 381 23.97 17.92 -4.65
CA GLY A 381 23.72 19.21 -4.00
C GLY A 381 24.91 20.16 -4.08
N ARG A 382 24.64 21.45 -4.37
CA ARG A 382 25.63 22.48 -4.03
C ARG A 382 25.81 22.47 -2.52
N ALA A 383 27.05 22.59 -2.04
CA ALA A 383 27.38 22.55 -0.61
C ALA A 383 26.68 23.63 0.25
N ASP A 384 26.03 24.60 -0.40
CA ASP A 384 25.26 25.69 0.22
C ASP A 384 23.77 25.37 0.43
N GLY A 385 23.27 24.22 -0.02
CA GLY A 385 21.86 23.83 0.14
C GLY A 385 20.89 24.56 -0.81
N THR A 386 21.39 25.18 -1.89
CA THR A 386 20.56 25.88 -2.87
C THR A 386 19.72 24.93 -3.74
N LEU A 387 18.44 25.28 -3.93
CA LEU A 387 17.50 24.53 -4.78
C LEU A 387 17.49 25.04 -6.22
N PRO A 388 17.22 24.18 -7.23
CA PRO A 388 16.97 24.64 -8.59
C PRO A 388 15.69 25.47 -8.62
N ARG A 389 15.78 26.73 -9.10
CA ARG A 389 14.64 27.64 -9.20
C ARG A 389 13.82 27.31 -10.45
N PRO A 390 12.52 26.94 -10.33
CA PRO A 390 11.64 26.87 -11.49
C PRO A 390 11.46 28.26 -12.12
N ASP A 391 11.41 28.33 -13.44
CA ASP A 391 11.15 29.58 -14.16
C ASP A 391 9.64 29.88 -14.18
N ALA A 392 8.82 28.83 -14.17
CA ALA A 392 7.37 28.94 -14.13
C ALA A 392 6.72 27.83 -13.28
N ILE A 393 5.51 28.10 -12.78
CA ILE A 393 4.65 27.15 -12.06
C ILE A 393 3.37 26.94 -12.85
N LEU A 394 2.91 25.69 -12.98
CA LEU A 394 1.56 25.34 -13.39
C LEU A 394 0.82 24.71 -12.20
N LEU A 395 -0.31 25.28 -11.81
CA LEU A 395 -1.17 24.74 -10.74
C LEU A 395 -2.32 23.92 -11.34
N ASN A 396 -2.65 22.80 -10.70
CA ASN A 396 -3.80 21.97 -11.03
C ASN A 396 -4.48 21.43 -9.76
N GLY A 397 -5.76 21.06 -9.88
CA GLY A 397 -6.52 20.44 -8.80
C GLY A 397 -7.45 21.40 -8.06
N GLY A 398 -8.51 20.84 -7.47
CA GLY A 398 -9.65 21.60 -6.93
C GLY A 398 -9.32 22.53 -5.76
N VAL A 399 -8.21 22.30 -5.06
CA VAL A 399 -7.75 23.19 -3.97
C VAL A 399 -7.43 24.59 -4.49
N PHE A 400 -6.86 24.69 -5.69
CA PHE A 400 -6.51 25.98 -6.29
C PHE A 400 -7.68 26.72 -6.94
N ARG A 401 -8.92 26.22 -6.83
CA ARG A 401 -10.12 27.05 -7.08
C ARG A 401 -10.19 28.23 -6.11
N SER A 402 -9.55 28.13 -4.94
CA SER A 402 -9.32 29.29 -4.10
C SER A 402 -8.11 30.09 -4.59
N ALA A 403 -8.35 31.28 -5.12
CA ALA A 403 -7.30 32.22 -5.52
C ALA A 403 -6.34 32.55 -4.37
N ARG A 404 -6.82 32.52 -3.12
CA ARG A 404 -6.00 32.75 -1.92
C ARG A 404 -4.99 31.62 -1.70
N MET A 405 -5.42 30.36 -1.83
CA MET A 405 -4.51 29.20 -1.71
C MET A 405 -3.49 29.16 -2.85
N ALA A 406 -3.94 29.46 -4.08
CA ALA A 406 -3.05 29.55 -5.23
C ALA A 406 -1.98 30.65 -5.04
N ALA A 407 -2.40 31.86 -4.66
CA ALA A 407 -1.48 32.97 -4.39
C ALA A 407 -0.50 32.64 -3.26
N ARG A 408 -0.99 32.03 -2.17
CA ARG A 408 -0.18 31.61 -1.03
C ARG A 408 0.94 30.65 -1.43
N LEU A 409 0.65 29.63 -2.23
CA LEU A 409 1.67 28.68 -2.66
C LEU A 409 2.74 29.37 -3.51
N VAL A 410 2.34 30.19 -4.48
CA VAL A 410 3.28 30.91 -5.36
C VAL A 410 4.14 31.89 -4.55
N GLU A 411 3.55 32.58 -3.59
CA GLU A 411 4.25 33.48 -2.65
C GLU A 411 5.33 32.72 -1.87
N VAL A 412 4.97 31.62 -1.20
CA VAL A 412 5.90 30.83 -0.39
C VAL A 412 7.05 30.29 -1.24
N VAL A 413 6.75 29.69 -2.39
CA VAL A 413 7.80 29.12 -3.27
C VAL A 413 8.70 30.21 -3.83
N SER A 414 8.15 31.35 -4.22
CA SER A 414 8.95 32.50 -4.69
C SER A 414 9.85 33.06 -3.59
N SER A 415 9.40 33.04 -2.33
CA SER A 415 10.15 33.56 -1.18
C SER A 415 11.46 32.82 -0.90
N TRP A 416 11.65 31.62 -1.47
CA TRP A 416 12.91 30.87 -1.40
C TRP A 416 14.05 31.54 -2.17
N TRP A 417 13.73 32.48 -3.08
CA TRP A 417 14.69 33.29 -3.83
C TRP A 417 14.35 34.78 -3.71
N PRO A 418 14.63 35.43 -2.56
CA PRO A 418 14.16 36.79 -2.25
C PRO A 418 14.68 37.87 -3.19
N GLU A 419 15.85 37.65 -3.80
CA GLU A 419 16.47 38.57 -4.77
C GLU A 419 15.91 38.41 -6.20
N ALA A 420 15.07 37.41 -6.44
CA ALA A 420 14.47 37.12 -7.74
C ALA A 420 13.02 37.64 -7.81
N PRO A 421 12.51 37.98 -9.01
CA PRO A 421 11.09 38.27 -9.17
C PRO A 421 10.22 37.05 -8.82
N PRO A 422 8.94 37.25 -8.47
CA PRO A 422 8.00 36.15 -8.28
C PRO A 422 7.99 35.18 -9.46
N ILE A 423 7.91 33.89 -9.17
CA ILE A 423 7.90 32.86 -10.23
C ILE A 423 6.63 33.03 -11.05
N ARG A 424 6.78 32.93 -12.38
CA ARG A 424 5.67 33.12 -13.31
C ARG A 424 4.64 32.00 -13.14
N LEU A 425 3.39 32.38 -12.88
CA LEU A 425 2.26 31.44 -12.89
C LEU A 425 1.75 31.28 -14.33
N LEU A 426 1.71 30.04 -14.81
CA LEU A 426 1.10 29.69 -16.10
C LEU A 426 -0.42 29.58 -15.94
N GLU A 427 -1.15 30.16 -16.90
CA GLU A 427 -2.61 30.18 -16.87
C GLU A 427 -3.22 28.83 -17.27
N HIS A 428 -4.23 28.39 -16.52
CA HIS A 428 -5.03 27.22 -16.79
C HIS A 428 -6.50 27.61 -16.99
N ASP A 429 -7.17 27.09 -18.02
CA ASP A 429 -8.56 27.43 -18.34
C ASP A 429 -9.61 26.67 -17.51
N SER A 430 -9.24 25.53 -16.92
CA SER A 430 -10.07 24.78 -16.00
C SER A 430 -9.22 23.84 -15.16
N LEU A 431 -9.24 24.03 -13.83
CA LEU A 431 -8.54 23.14 -12.88
C LEU A 431 -9.26 21.79 -12.69
N ASP A 432 -10.55 21.72 -13.03
CA ASP A 432 -11.36 20.51 -12.86
C ASP A 432 -11.31 19.60 -14.11
N ALA A 433 -11.24 20.19 -15.30
CA ALA A 433 -11.27 19.46 -16.58
C ALA A 433 -9.88 19.25 -17.19
N ALA A 434 -8.86 19.96 -16.72
CA ALA A 434 -7.46 19.88 -17.18
C ALA A 434 -6.99 18.45 -17.44
N VAL A 435 -7.09 17.61 -16.41
CA VAL A 435 -6.58 16.24 -16.39
C VAL A 435 -7.34 15.38 -17.40
N ALA A 436 -8.67 15.45 -17.41
CA ALA A 436 -9.49 14.67 -18.33
C ALA A 436 -9.22 15.05 -19.80
N ARG A 437 -9.18 16.35 -20.10
CA ARG A 437 -8.86 16.86 -21.44
C ARG A 437 -7.41 16.53 -21.82
N GLY A 438 -6.50 16.62 -20.86
CA GLY A 438 -5.10 16.25 -20.98
C GLY A 438 -4.88 14.79 -21.34
N ALA A 439 -5.66 13.88 -20.74
CA ALA A 439 -5.64 12.46 -21.04
C ALA A 439 -6.04 12.19 -22.50
N VAL A 440 -7.07 12.89 -23.02
CA VAL A 440 -7.44 12.83 -24.44
C VAL A 440 -6.29 13.31 -25.32
N ARG A 441 -5.68 14.45 -24.98
CA ARG A 441 -4.53 14.99 -25.73
C ARG A 441 -3.33 14.05 -25.70
N HIS A 442 -3.10 13.37 -24.59
CA HIS A 442 -2.06 12.34 -24.48
C HIS A 442 -2.33 11.19 -25.46
N GLY A 443 -3.57 10.70 -25.52
CA GLY A 443 -3.99 9.70 -26.52
C GLY A 443 -3.80 10.16 -27.98
N LEU A 444 -4.12 11.42 -28.28
CA LEU A 444 -3.90 12.01 -29.61
C LEU A 444 -2.40 12.15 -29.92
N ALA A 445 -1.58 12.61 -28.97
CA ALA A 445 -0.15 12.78 -29.15
C ALA A 445 0.56 11.44 -29.42
N ARG A 446 0.11 10.32 -28.82
CA ARG A 446 0.59 8.96 -29.13
C ARG A 446 0.32 8.53 -30.58
N ARG A 447 -0.69 9.12 -31.22
CA ARG A 447 -1.01 8.93 -32.64
C ARG A 447 -0.27 9.91 -33.56
N GLY A 448 0.63 10.73 -33.01
CA GLY A 448 1.34 11.79 -33.73
C GLY A 448 0.54 13.08 -33.89
N TRP A 449 -0.61 13.21 -33.21
CA TRP A 449 -1.55 14.34 -33.37
C TRP A 449 -1.44 15.33 -32.21
N GLY A 450 -0.29 16.00 -32.08
CA GLY A 450 -0.06 17.07 -31.11
C GLY A 450 1.31 17.04 -30.44
N PRO A 451 1.61 18.03 -29.59
CA PRO A 451 2.87 18.09 -28.86
C PRO A 451 3.01 16.89 -27.92
N ARG A 452 4.17 16.24 -27.96
CA ARG A 452 4.52 15.15 -27.04
C ARG A 452 5.35 15.71 -25.89
N ILE A 453 4.98 15.34 -24.67
CA ILE A 453 5.86 15.49 -23.52
C ILE A 453 6.77 14.25 -23.54
N GLY A 454 7.98 14.44 -24.05
CA GLY A 454 9.00 13.41 -24.12
C GLY A 454 9.72 13.20 -22.79
N GLY A 455 10.80 12.43 -22.86
CA GLY A 455 11.76 12.32 -21.77
C GLY A 455 12.45 10.97 -21.68
N GLY A 456 11.85 9.94 -22.27
CA GLY A 456 12.35 8.57 -22.22
C GLY A 456 12.76 8.15 -20.81
N THR A 457 13.52 7.06 -20.71
CA THR A 457 14.09 6.68 -19.42
C THR A 457 15.20 7.67 -19.03
N ALA A 458 15.17 8.21 -17.81
CA ALA A 458 16.29 9.02 -17.29
C ALA A 458 17.55 8.19 -17.04
N HIS A 459 17.37 6.87 -16.90
CA HIS A 459 18.37 5.87 -16.58
C HIS A 459 18.47 4.80 -17.65
N ALA A 460 19.64 4.19 -17.80
CA ALA A 460 19.78 2.91 -18.47
C ALA A 460 19.54 1.76 -17.47
N PHE A 461 18.89 0.69 -17.91
CA PHE A 461 18.59 -0.49 -17.08
C PHE A 461 19.33 -1.72 -17.58
N PHE A 462 19.80 -2.51 -16.62
CA PHE A 462 20.63 -3.68 -16.87
C PHE A 462 20.17 -4.89 -16.08
N VAL A 463 20.34 -6.07 -16.66
CA VAL A 463 20.11 -7.36 -16.01
C VAL A 463 21.44 -8.07 -15.81
N GLY A 464 21.73 -8.51 -14.57
CA GLY A 464 22.95 -9.24 -14.25
C GLY A 464 23.01 -10.61 -14.91
N LEU A 465 24.19 -10.98 -15.41
CA LEU A 465 24.46 -12.27 -16.03
C LEU A 465 25.17 -13.20 -15.02
N GLY A 466 24.73 -14.46 -14.96
CA GLY A 466 25.39 -15.48 -14.15
C GLY A 466 26.63 -16.02 -14.86
N THR A 467 27.83 -15.62 -14.43
CA THR A 467 29.08 -16.28 -14.82
C THR A 467 29.22 -17.55 -13.99
N GLY A 468 29.56 -18.69 -14.59
CA GLY A 468 29.60 -20.01 -13.94
C GLY A 468 30.69 -20.20 -12.86
N GLY A 469 31.07 -19.15 -12.13
CA GLY A 469 32.06 -19.15 -11.07
C GLY A 469 33.43 -18.58 -11.44
N GLU A 470 33.69 -18.29 -12.71
CA GLU A 470 34.97 -17.75 -13.19
C GLU A 470 34.75 -16.43 -13.94
N GLY A 471 35.07 -15.29 -13.29
CA GLY A 471 35.05 -13.95 -13.88
C GLY A 471 34.35 -12.89 -13.02
N PRO A 472 34.66 -11.59 -13.22
CA PRO A 472 33.94 -10.50 -12.57
C PRO A 472 32.45 -10.50 -12.99
N PRO A 473 31.53 -10.06 -12.13
CA PRO A 473 30.11 -9.98 -12.47
C PRO A 473 29.87 -9.04 -13.66
N GLU A 474 29.04 -9.47 -14.61
CA GLU A 474 28.67 -8.72 -15.81
C GLU A 474 27.16 -8.42 -15.83
N ALA A 475 26.75 -7.38 -16.54
CA ALA A 475 25.35 -7.01 -16.73
C ALA A 475 25.06 -6.65 -18.19
N LEU A 476 23.87 -7.02 -18.66
CA LEU A 476 23.37 -6.75 -20.01
C LEU A 476 22.46 -5.52 -20.01
N CYS A 477 22.75 -4.52 -20.84
CA CYS A 477 21.87 -3.37 -21.07
C CYS A 477 20.57 -3.85 -21.73
N VAL A 478 19.44 -3.71 -21.04
CA VAL A 478 18.12 -4.10 -21.54
C VAL A 478 17.30 -2.91 -22.02
N ILE A 479 17.47 -1.74 -21.40
CA ILE A 479 16.84 -0.49 -21.82
C ILE A 479 17.88 0.62 -21.79
N PRO A 480 18.21 1.23 -22.94
CA PRO A 480 19.15 2.34 -22.99
C PRO A 480 18.51 3.62 -22.43
N ARG A 481 19.35 4.54 -21.97
CA ARG A 481 18.90 5.86 -21.52
C ARG A 481 18.23 6.61 -22.66
N GLY A 482 17.09 7.25 -22.37
CA GLY A 482 16.32 8.02 -23.35
C GLY A 482 15.39 7.16 -24.21
N GLN A 483 15.34 5.84 -23.98
CA GLN A 483 14.37 4.96 -24.63
C GLN A 483 12.95 5.44 -24.37
N GLU A 484 12.13 5.54 -25.42
CA GLU A 484 10.73 5.93 -25.29
C GLU A 484 9.93 4.88 -24.50
N GLU A 485 9.16 5.35 -23.52
CA GLU A 485 8.21 4.53 -22.78
C GLU A 485 7.13 3.98 -23.73
N GLY A 486 6.66 2.75 -23.46
CA GLY A 486 5.75 2.01 -24.32
C GLY A 486 6.40 1.31 -25.51
N THR A 487 7.70 1.50 -25.74
CA THR A 487 8.46 0.81 -26.79
C THR A 487 9.12 -0.45 -26.25
N VAL A 488 8.97 -1.56 -26.99
CA VAL A 488 9.65 -2.83 -26.70
C VAL A 488 10.96 -2.91 -27.49
N VAL A 489 12.04 -3.18 -26.78
CA VAL A 489 13.37 -3.50 -27.26
C VAL A 489 13.51 -5.01 -27.33
N ASP A 490 13.79 -5.56 -28.50
CA ASP A 490 14.03 -6.98 -28.69
C ASP A 490 15.54 -7.29 -28.66
N LEU A 491 15.96 -8.23 -27.81
CA LEU A 491 17.34 -8.67 -27.63
C LEU A 491 17.57 -10.07 -28.24
N GLY A 492 16.83 -10.41 -29.30
CA GLY A 492 16.89 -11.70 -30.02
C GLY A 492 18.26 -12.14 -30.55
N GLU A 493 19.29 -11.28 -30.51
CA GLU A 493 20.67 -11.64 -30.88
C GLU A 493 21.37 -12.54 -29.86
N ARG A 494 20.83 -12.68 -28.62
CA ARG A 494 21.38 -13.57 -27.58
C ARG A 494 20.33 -14.53 -27.02
N VAL A 495 20.74 -15.79 -26.89
CA VAL A 495 19.95 -16.85 -26.26
C VAL A 495 20.48 -17.14 -24.85
N PHE A 496 19.56 -17.19 -23.90
CA PHE A 496 19.77 -17.47 -22.48
C PHE A 496 19.07 -18.77 -22.06
N GLN A 497 19.39 -19.29 -20.87
CA GLN A 497 18.75 -20.47 -20.30
C GLN A 497 17.87 -20.08 -19.10
N LEU A 498 16.55 -20.19 -19.25
CA LEU A 498 15.58 -19.91 -18.19
C LEU A 498 15.27 -21.17 -17.38
N THR A 499 15.33 -21.09 -16.05
CA THR A 499 14.95 -22.22 -15.18
C THR A 499 13.48 -22.12 -14.78
N LEU A 500 12.70 -23.14 -15.13
CA LEU A 500 11.27 -23.27 -14.83
C LEU A 500 11.00 -24.17 -13.63
N GLY A 501 9.94 -23.86 -12.88
CA GLY A 501 9.46 -24.66 -11.74
C GLY A 501 10.31 -24.55 -10.49
N ARG A 502 11.26 -23.60 -10.45
CA ARG A 502 12.07 -23.27 -9.28
C ARG A 502 12.18 -21.76 -9.11
N PRO A 503 12.29 -21.24 -7.88
CA PRO A 503 12.65 -19.84 -7.64
C PRO A 503 13.93 -19.45 -8.40
N VAL A 504 13.85 -18.36 -9.15
CA VAL A 504 14.96 -17.74 -9.88
C VAL A 504 15.12 -16.30 -9.42
N ARG A 505 16.34 -15.76 -9.58
CA ARG A 505 16.70 -14.39 -9.23
C ARG A 505 17.22 -13.65 -10.46
N PHE A 506 16.73 -12.43 -10.67
CA PHE A 506 17.22 -11.50 -11.69
C PHE A 506 17.85 -10.28 -11.02
N PRO A 507 19.19 -10.21 -10.92
CA PRO A 507 19.87 -9.00 -10.47
C PRO A 507 19.58 -7.87 -11.45
N LEU A 508 19.23 -6.70 -10.93
CA LEU A 508 19.03 -5.50 -11.73
C LEU A 508 20.03 -4.43 -11.36
N PHE A 509 20.38 -3.62 -12.36
CA PHE A 509 21.18 -2.42 -12.16
C PHE A 509 20.64 -1.24 -12.96
N THR A 510 20.96 -0.05 -12.49
CA THR A 510 20.64 1.22 -13.14
C THR A 510 21.89 2.09 -13.25
N SER A 511 21.97 2.90 -14.31
CA SER A 511 23.02 3.89 -14.46
C SER A 511 22.48 5.26 -14.89
N THR A 512 23.13 6.31 -14.36
CA THR A 512 22.97 7.71 -14.76
C THR A 512 24.19 8.26 -15.53
N SER A 513 25.26 7.47 -15.70
CA SER A 513 26.52 7.94 -16.30
C SER A 513 26.33 8.35 -17.76
N GLU A 514 27.15 9.30 -18.23
CA GLU A 514 27.16 9.71 -19.63
C GLU A 514 27.75 8.60 -20.50
N GLY A 515 26.92 8.09 -21.41
CA GLY A 515 27.20 6.93 -22.25
C GLY A 515 25.88 6.20 -22.52
N ALA A 516 25.24 6.48 -23.66
CA ALA A 516 24.08 5.72 -24.08
C ALA A 516 24.56 4.34 -24.58
N GLU A 517 24.71 3.40 -23.66
CA GLU A 517 25.05 2.02 -24.01
C GLU A 517 23.86 1.43 -24.76
N ALA A 518 24.08 1.00 -26.01
CA ALA A 518 23.04 0.41 -26.84
C ALA A 518 22.45 -0.83 -26.16
N ALA A 519 21.16 -1.07 -26.39
CA ALA A 519 20.51 -2.30 -25.97
C ALA A 519 21.31 -3.53 -26.43
N GLY A 520 21.49 -4.52 -25.56
CA GLY A 520 22.27 -5.74 -25.85
C GLY A 520 23.77 -5.67 -25.54
N THR A 521 24.27 -4.50 -25.14
CA THR A 521 25.67 -4.31 -24.69
C THR A 521 25.89 -4.99 -23.32
N VAL A 522 26.99 -5.70 -23.15
CA VAL A 522 27.39 -6.30 -21.87
C VAL A 522 28.49 -5.45 -21.25
N VAL A 523 28.33 -5.11 -19.98
CA VAL A 523 29.28 -4.28 -19.21
C VAL A 523 29.68 -4.94 -17.90
N PRO A 524 30.90 -4.69 -17.39
CA PRO A 524 31.29 -5.16 -16.07
C PRO A 524 30.50 -4.42 -14.98
N VAL A 525 30.08 -5.16 -13.94
CA VAL A 525 29.44 -4.56 -12.76
C VAL A 525 30.51 -3.88 -11.91
N GLY A 526 30.63 -2.57 -12.07
CA GLY A 526 31.54 -1.69 -11.31
C GLY A 526 30.81 -0.52 -10.65
N GLU A 527 31.56 0.48 -10.16
CA GLU A 527 31.01 1.63 -9.40
C GLU A 527 29.98 2.48 -10.18
N ALA A 528 30.02 2.44 -11.52
CA ALA A 528 29.09 3.17 -12.36
C ALA A 528 27.65 2.57 -12.36
N LEU A 529 27.50 1.30 -11.99
CA LEU A 529 26.20 0.63 -11.92
C LEU A 529 25.69 0.60 -10.48
N ARG A 530 24.51 1.18 -10.27
CA ARG A 530 23.80 1.09 -8.99
C ARG A 530 22.90 -0.14 -9.00
N SER A 531 23.03 -1.00 -8.00
CA SER A 531 22.14 -2.16 -7.85
C SER A 531 20.72 -1.69 -7.53
N LEU A 532 19.75 -2.25 -8.24
CA LEU A 532 18.34 -2.19 -7.89
C LEU A 532 17.95 -3.45 -7.11
N PRO A 533 16.84 -3.44 -6.35
CA PRO A 533 16.29 -4.63 -5.74
C PRO A 533 16.11 -5.74 -6.80
N PRO A 534 16.68 -6.93 -6.60
CA PRO A 534 16.54 -8.02 -7.57
C PRO A 534 15.11 -8.57 -7.55
N ILE A 535 14.61 -9.03 -8.70
CA ILE A 535 13.39 -9.85 -8.69
C ILE A 535 13.73 -11.26 -8.27
N HIS A 536 12.94 -11.77 -7.35
CA HIS A 536 12.84 -13.18 -7.07
C HIS A 536 11.45 -13.63 -7.50
N THR A 537 11.38 -14.59 -8.43
CA THR A 537 10.08 -15.10 -8.90
C THR A 537 10.15 -16.60 -9.18
N LEU A 538 8.98 -17.23 -9.25
CA LEU A 538 8.82 -18.58 -9.78
C LEU A 538 8.30 -18.47 -11.22
N ILE A 539 9.01 -19.09 -12.16
CA ILE A 539 8.58 -19.14 -13.55
C ILE A 539 7.94 -20.50 -13.84
N GLU A 540 6.66 -20.49 -14.17
CA GLU A 540 5.87 -21.69 -14.49
C GLU A 540 5.61 -21.77 -16.00
N SER A 541 5.68 -22.97 -16.58
CA SER A 541 5.22 -23.20 -17.96
C SER A 541 3.73 -23.48 -17.98
N ARG A 542 3.03 -22.98 -19.00
CA ARG A 542 1.60 -23.28 -19.26
C ARG A 542 1.35 -24.78 -19.44
N GLN A 543 2.36 -25.52 -19.89
CA GLN A 543 2.33 -26.97 -20.10
C GLN A 543 2.87 -27.75 -18.89
N GLY A 544 3.14 -27.09 -17.75
CA GLY A 544 3.69 -27.73 -16.55
C GLY A 544 5.11 -28.25 -16.70
N ARG A 545 5.86 -27.79 -17.71
CA ARG A 545 7.26 -28.18 -17.94
C ARG A 545 8.16 -27.61 -16.85
N THR A 546 9.07 -28.43 -16.32
CA THR A 546 10.10 -28.04 -15.34
C THR A 546 11.50 -28.28 -15.93
N GLY A 547 12.47 -27.43 -15.63
CA GLY A 547 13.84 -27.58 -16.15
C GLY A 547 14.37 -26.30 -16.80
N ARG A 548 15.41 -26.42 -17.64
CA ARG A 548 15.98 -25.27 -18.37
C ARG A 548 15.39 -25.17 -19.78
N VAL A 549 15.03 -23.97 -20.21
CA VAL A 549 14.47 -23.68 -21.54
C VAL A 549 15.27 -22.54 -22.19
N PRO A 550 15.65 -22.65 -23.49
CA PRO A 550 16.29 -21.56 -24.21
C PRO A 550 15.31 -20.41 -24.47
N VAL A 551 15.74 -19.18 -24.16
CA VAL A 551 14.94 -17.96 -24.34
C VAL A 551 15.79 -16.81 -24.86
N HIS A 552 15.22 -15.89 -25.63
CA HIS A 552 15.75 -14.53 -25.76
C HIS A 552 14.99 -13.57 -24.83
N LEU A 553 15.53 -12.36 -24.69
CA LEU A 553 14.92 -11.33 -23.86
C LEU A 553 14.28 -10.26 -24.73
N GLN A 554 13.10 -9.79 -24.34
CA GLN A 554 12.55 -8.51 -24.81
C GLN A 554 12.35 -7.62 -23.59
N ALA A 555 12.60 -6.33 -23.70
CA ALA A 555 12.42 -5.40 -22.58
C ALA A 555 11.61 -4.19 -23.02
N GLY A 556 10.80 -3.62 -22.15
CA GLY A 556 10.15 -2.34 -22.40
C GLY A 556 10.01 -1.57 -21.10
N LEU A 557 10.05 -0.23 -21.14
CA LEU A 557 9.60 0.56 -20.01
C LEU A 557 8.15 0.97 -20.28
N THR A 558 7.24 0.65 -19.37
CA THR A 558 5.86 1.14 -19.45
C THR A 558 5.80 2.64 -19.16
N GLU A 559 4.73 3.30 -19.59
CA GLU A 559 4.47 4.72 -19.29
C GLU A 559 4.36 4.99 -17.77
N ILE A 560 4.03 3.94 -17.00
CA ILE A 560 3.98 3.98 -15.53
C ILE A 560 5.34 3.72 -14.86
N GLY A 561 6.43 3.53 -15.61
CA GLY A 561 7.77 3.37 -15.07
C GLY A 561 8.13 1.98 -14.58
N THR A 562 7.31 0.98 -14.90
CA THR A 562 7.61 -0.43 -14.71
C THR A 562 8.46 -0.90 -15.89
N LEU A 563 9.65 -1.44 -15.62
CA LEU A 563 10.41 -2.22 -16.59
C LEU A 563 9.71 -3.55 -16.76
N GLU A 564 9.35 -3.90 -17.97
CA GLU A 564 8.90 -5.23 -18.35
C GLU A 564 10.07 -5.94 -19.00
N LEU A 565 10.50 -7.08 -18.46
CA LEU A 565 11.40 -8.01 -19.14
C LEU A 565 10.63 -9.28 -19.49
N TRP A 566 10.64 -9.65 -20.75
CA TRP A 566 10.03 -10.85 -21.27
C TRP A 566 11.12 -11.85 -21.58
N CYS A 567 11.03 -13.04 -21.02
CA CYS A 567 11.76 -14.20 -21.51
C CYS A 567 10.89 -14.88 -22.57
N VAL A 568 11.30 -14.86 -23.83
CA VAL A 568 10.55 -15.43 -24.95
C VAL A 568 11.20 -16.75 -25.36
N ALA A 569 10.45 -17.85 -25.32
CA ALA A 569 10.98 -19.15 -25.70
C ALA A 569 11.32 -19.20 -27.19
N GLU A 570 12.49 -19.75 -27.52
CA GLU A 570 12.88 -20.02 -28.91
C GLU A 570 11.94 -21.04 -29.58
N GLU A 571 11.38 -21.95 -28.78
CA GLU A 571 10.50 -23.02 -29.23
C GLU A 571 9.26 -23.14 -28.33
N GLY A 572 8.10 -23.42 -28.92
CA GLY A 572 6.86 -23.70 -28.18
C GLY A 572 5.97 -22.50 -27.88
N GLY A 573 6.34 -21.29 -28.33
CA GLY A 573 5.48 -20.09 -28.31
C GLY A 573 5.11 -19.57 -26.92
N GLU A 574 5.80 -20.03 -25.87
CA GLU A 574 5.63 -19.51 -24.52
C GLU A 574 6.50 -18.25 -24.32
N ARG A 575 5.98 -17.27 -23.57
CA ARG A 575 6.76 -16.13 -23.08
C ARG A 575 6.38 -15.83 -21.64
N TRP A 576 7.36 -15.42 -20.84
CA TRP A 576 7.20 -15.12 -19.43
C TRP A 576 7.55 -13.66 -19.17
N ARG A 577 6.63 -12.94 -18.53
CA ARG A 577 6.80 -11.52 -18.17
C ARG A 577 7.37 -11.40 -16.76
N LEU A 578 8.32 -10.50 -16.59
CA LEU A 578 8.92 -10.07 -15.33
C LEU A 578 8.74 -8.56 -15.24
N GLU A 579 8.10 -8.07 -14.18
CA GLU A 579 7.80 -6.64 -13.98
C GLU A 579 8.66 -6.08 -12.85
N PHE A 580 9.42 -5.01 -13.12
CA PHE A 580 10.30 -4.36 -12.16
C PHE A 580 9.87 -2.92 -11.93
N GLU A 581 9.71 -2.52 -10.67
CA GLU A 581 9.51 -1.12 -10.31
C GLU A 581 10.84 -0.37 -10.39
N VAL A 582 10.87 0.78 -11.09
CA VAL A 582 12.12 1.49 -11.33
C VAL A 582 12.09 2.99 -11.01
N ARG A 583 10.96 3.49 -10.52
CA ARG A 583 10.74 4.91 -10.23
C ARG A 583 10.73 5.29 -8.75
N SER A 584 11.04 4.37 -7.82
CA SER A 584 11.16 4.74 -6.41
C SER A 584 12.41 5.60 -6.18
N GLY A 585 12.21 6.92 -6.09
CA GLY A 585 13.21 7.90 -5.64
C GLY A 585 13.51 7.85 -4.14
N ALA A 586 12.90 6.90 -3.41
CA ALA A 586 13.42 6.49 -2.13
C ALA A 586 14.91 6.16 -2.32
N ALA A 587 15.79 6.82 -1.55
CA ALA A 587 17.09 6.23 -1.27
C ALA A 587 16.81 4.74 -0.99
N PRO A 588 17.51 3.79 -1.65
CA PRO A 588 17.33 2.40 -1.32
C PRO A 588 17.38 2.33 0.20
N GLU A 589 16.31 1.86 0.84
CA GLU A 589 16.39 1.50 2.26
C GLU A 589 17.70 0.76 2.41
N GLU A 590 18.55 1.29 3.30
CA GLU A 590 19.97 0.98 3.41
C GLU A 590 20.29 -0.44 2.97
N GLY A 591 20.76 -0.56 1.72
CA GLY A 591 21.24 -1.79 1.13
C GLY A 591 20.26 -2.98 1.17
N THR A 592 19.69 -3.31 0.01
CA THR A 592 19.86 -4.69 -0.48
C THR A 592 21.34 -4.91 -0.79
N ALA A 593 22.20 -4.85 0.24
CA ALA A 593 23.49 -5.47 0.23
C ALA A 593 23.23 -6.93 -0.16
N ILE A 594 24.08 -7.49 -1.02
CA ILE A 594 24.16 -8.92 -1.19
C ILE A 594 24.49 -9.47 0.20
N GLU A 595 23.47 -9.85 0.98
CA GLU A 595 23.68 -10.35 2.32
C GLU A 595 24.63 -11.54 2.20
N SER A 596 25.79 -11.45 2.87
CA SER A 596 26.81 -12.47 2.80
C SER A 596 26.24 -13.82 3.24
N VAL A 597 26.30 -14.78 2.33
CA VAL A 597 25.94 -16.16 2.61
C VAL A 597 27.11 -16.82 3.34
N PRO A 598 26.88 -17.57 4.45
CA PRO A 598 27.98 -18.25 5.15
C PRO A 598 28.78 -19.16 4.21
N VAL A 599 30.11 -19.10 4.31
CA VAL A 599 31.05 -19.86 3.46
C VAL A 599 30.74 -21.37 3.46
N ARG A 600 30.23 -21.89 4.57
CA ARG A 600 29.95 -23.33 4.79
C ARG A 600 28.48 -23.70 4.61
N LEU A 601 27.69 -22.87 3.90
CA LEU A 601 26.27 -23.16 3.67
C LEU A 601 26.06 -24.46 2.87
N ALA A 602 26.92 -24.74 1.89
CA ALA A 602 26.86 -25.99 1.12
C ALA A 602 27.00 -27.22 2.04
N GLU A 603 27.98 -27.21 2.95
CA GLU A 603 28.16 -28.28 3.94
C GLU A 603 26.93 -28.43 4.85
N ALA A 604 26.31 -27.32 5.26
CA ALA A 604 25.09 -27.34 6.08
C ALA A 604 23.91 -27.95 5.32
N ARG A 605 23.79 -27.68 4.02
CA ARG A 605 22.76 -28.30 3.14
C ARG A 605 22.97 -29.81 3.04
N GLU A 606 24.20 -30.25 2.90
CA GLU A 606 24.54 -31.68 2.87
C GLU A 606 24.22 -32.41 4.17
N GLU A 607 24.33 -31.75 5.34
CA GLU A 607 23.88 -32.34 6.62
C GLU A 607 22.36 -32.60 6.60
N ILE A 608 21.56 -31.67 6.05
CA ILE A 608 20.11 -31.86 5.88
C ILE A 608 19.81 -32.98 4.91
N ASP A 609 20.50 -33.02 3.76
CA ASP A 609 20.35 -34.06 2.75
C ASP A 609 20.76 -35.44 3.27
N ARG A 610 21.74 -35.54 4.18
CA ARG A 610 22.09 -36.81 4.82
C ARG A 610 20.98 -37.34 5.72
N VAL A 611 20.23 -36.47 6.40
CA VAL A 611 19.12 -36.86 7.29
C VAL A 611 17.84 -37.12 6.48
N PHE A 612 17.46 -36.19 5.61
CA PHE A 612 16.17 -36.18 4.91
C PHE A 612 16.23 -36.56 3.43
N GLY A 613 17.42 -36.63 2.80
CA GLY A 613 17.59 -36.94 1.38
C GLY A 613 17.46 -38.42 1.00
N ALA A 614 17.60 -38.69 -0.30
CA ALA A 614 17.30 -39.96 -0.95
C ALA A 614 18.31 -41.10 -0.63
N GLY A 615 19.52 -40.79 -0.18
CA GLY A 615 20.61 -41.76 0.05
C GLY A 615 20.48 -42.67 1.29
N GLY A 616 19.37 -42.60 2.03
CA GLY A 616 19.19 -43.32 3.30
C GLY A 616 18.84 -44.82 3.20
N LYS A 617 18.91 -45.45 2.02
CA LYS A 617 18.91 -46.92 1.91
C LYS A 617 20.35 -47.38 1.69
N GLY A 618 20.97 -47.90 2.76
CA GLY A 618 22.24 -48.64 2.80
C GLY A 618 23.19 -48.46 1.61
N ARG A 619 24.12 -47.49 1.71
CA ARG A 619 25.47 -47.76 1.17
C ARG A 619 26.13 -48.74 2.13
N GLY A 620 26.16 -50.00 1.70
CA GLY A 620 26.93 -51.04 2.36
C GLY A 620 28.39 -50.61 2.51
N ARG A 621 29.00 -51.11 3.58
CA ARG A 621 30.45 -51.15 3.85
C ARG A 621 31.28 -51.06 2.56
N GLY A 622 31.97 -49.95 2.36
CA GLY A 622 32.93 -49.82 1.26
C GLY A 622 33.02 -48.42 0.66
N ASP A 623 33.21 -47.40 1.49
CA ASP A 623 34.00 -46.19 1.17
C ASP A 623 33.97 -45.29 2.40
N GLY A 624 35.10 -44.65 2.73
CA GLY A 624 35.39 -43.94 3.99
C GLY A 624 34.57 -42.67 4.28
N GLY A 625 33.27 -42.65 3.98
CA GLY A 625 32.35 -41.55 4.32
C GLY A 625 31.87 -41.61 5.78
N ALA A 626 31.90 -40.47 6.47
CA ALA A 626 31.46 -40.31 7.85
C ALA A 626 30.01 -40.83 8.07
N ALA A 627 29.76 -41.44 9.24
CA ALA A 627 28.46 -41.99 9.62
C ALA A 627 27.34 -40.93 9.58
N ALA A 628 26.12 -41.35 9.17
CA ALA A 628 24.96 -40.47 9.10
C ALA A 628 24.63 -39.86 10.48
N VAL A 629 24.49 -38.53 10.54
CA VAL A 629 24.13 -37.80 11.76
C VAL A 629 22.69 -38.20 12.15
N PRO A 630 22.43 -38.64 13.39
CA PRO A 630 21.06 -38.88 13.86
C PRO A 630 20.22 -37.61 13.77
N ALA A 631 18.92 -37.72 13.45
CA ALA A 631 18.03 -36.56 13.31
C ALA A 631 18.12 -35.59 14.51
N LYS A 632 18.11 -36.12 15.74
CA LYS A 632 18.25 -35.35 16.99
C LYS A 632 19.56 -34.53 17.11
N ALA A 633 20.60 -34.90 16.37
CA ALA A 633 21.91 -34.23 16.39
C ALA A 633 22.08 -33.22 15.23
N LEU A 634 21.11 -33.11 14.32
CA LEU A 634 21.19 -32.24 13.14
C LEU A 634 21.36 -30.76 13.53
N TRP A 635 20.65 -30.30 14.55
CA TRP A 635 20.80 -28.92 15.07
C TRP A 635 22.25 -28.57 15.44
N GLY A 636 22.90 -29.43 16.22
CA GLY A 636 24.30 -29.21 16.62
C GLY A 636 25.27 -29.36 15.44
N ALA A 637 24.94 -30.19 14.45
CA ALA A 637 25.72 -30.26 13.21
C ALA A 637 25.64 -28.94 12.43
N LEU A 638 24.45 -28.36 12.27
CA LEU A 638 24.26 -27.08 11.59
C LEU A 638 24.96 -25.93 12.31
N GLU A 639 24.88 -25.85 13.64
CA GLU A 639 25.58 -24.82 14.43
C GLU A 639 27.10 -24.87 14.27
N ARG A 640 27.68 -26.08 14.20
CA ARG A 640 29.13 -26.23 13.95
C ARG A 640 29.56 -25.74 12.57
N ARG A 641 28.65 -25.72 11.58
CA ARG A 641 28.94 -25.25 10.21
C ARG A 641 28.67 -23.76 10.06
N LEU A 642 27.55 -23.29 10.59
CA LEU A 642 27.01 -21.95 10.34
C LEU A 642 27.27 -20.95 11.48
N GLY A 643 27.76 -21.41 12.64
CA GLY A 643 27.86 -20.60 13.85
C GLY A 643 26.57 -20.61 14.69
N PRO A 644 26.49 -19.77 15.73
CA PRO A 644 25.35 -19.68 16.63
C PRO A 644 24.03 -19.46 15.87
N ARG A 645 22.95 -20.16 16.25
CA ARG A 645 21.64 -20.04 15.57
C ARG A 645 21.10 -18.61 15.52
N ALA A 646 21.39 -17.81 16.54
CA ALA A 646 20.97 -16.41 16.60
C ALA A 646 21.62 -15.56 15.50
N GLU A 647 22.73 -16.02 14.91
CA GLU A 647 23.48 -15.31 13.88
C GLU A 647 23.09 -15.70 12.45
N TRP A 648 22.18 -16.67 12.28
CA TRP A 648 21.76 -17.14 10.96
C TRP A 648 20.86 -16.10 10.27
N ARG A 649 21.36 -15.55 9.15
CA ARG A 649 20.68 -14.54 8.33
C ARG A 649 19.64 -15.14 7.38
N LEU A 650 18.75 -14.30 6.86
CA LEU A 650 17.63 -14.70 6.01
C LEU A 650 18.02 -15.56 4.79
N PRO A 651 19.03 -15.21 3.95
CA PRO A 651 19.43 -16.03 2.81
C PRO A 651 19.80 -17.45 3.21
N ALA A 652 20.61 -17.61 4.27
CA ALA A 652 21.01 -18.92 4.76
C ALA A 652 19.79 -19.72 5.24
N LEU A 653 18.89 -19.09 5.99
CA LEU A 653 17.65 -19.73 6.45
C LEU A 653 16.78 -20.21 5.28
N ARG A 654 16.63 -19.40 4.21
CA ARG A 654 15.83 -19.78 3.03
C ARG A 654 16.48 -20.87 2.17
N GLU A 655 17.81 -20.96 2.16
CA GLU A 655 18.52 -22.07 1.53
C GLU A 655 18.36 -23.38 2.32
N LEU A 656 18.41 -23.33 3.66
CA LEU A 656 18.11 -24.50 4.50
C LEU A 656 16.66 -24.98 4.28
N TRP A 657 15.71 -24.05 4.12
CA TRP A 657 14.34 -24.40 3.73
C TRP A 657 14.29 -25.21 2.44
N GLY A 658 15.06 -24.84 1.42
CA GLY A 658 15.06 -25.56 0.13
C GLY A 658 15.40 -27.04 0.27
N ALA A 659 16.41 -27.37 1.09
CA ALA A 659 16.77 -28.76 1.38
C ALA A 659 15.73 -29.49 2.23
N LEU A 660 15.16 -28.83 3.24
CA LEU A 660 14.08 -29.39 4.07
C LEU A 660 12.82 -29.67 3.22
N HIS A 661 12.46 -28.75 2.33
CA HIS A 661 11.30 -28.90 1.45
C HIS A 661 11.48 -30.09 0.51
N ALA A 662 12.66 -30.25 -0.11
CA ALA A 662 12.97 -31.41 -0.96
C ALA A 662 12.92 -32.75 -0.20
N GLY A 663 13.29 -32.75 1.09
CA GLY A 663 13.28 -33.92 1.96
C GLY A 663 11.95 -34.21 2.68
N ALA A 664 10.88 -33.44 2.42
CA ALA A 664 9.66 -33.44 3.22
C ALA A 664 9.01 -34.83 3.41
N GLY A 665 9.01 -35.68 2.38
CA GLY A 665 8.42 -37.03 2.46
C GLY A 665 9.13 -37.96 3.45
N ARG A 666 10.39 -37.67 3.81
CA ARG A 666 11.23 -38.52 4.68
C ARG A 666 11.20 -38.09 6.15
N ARG A 667 10.50 -37.02 6.49
CA ARG A 667 10.26 -36.61 7.90
C ARG A 667 9.54 -37.68 8.72
N ARG A 668 8.75 -38.51 8.05
CA ARG A 668 7.87 -39.56 8.60
C ARG A 668 8.60 -40.83 9.07
N ARG A 669 9.93 -40.86 9.09
CA ARG A 669 10.73 -42.07 9.43
C ARG A 669 10.67 -42.45 10.91
N SER A 670 10.66 -41.47 11.80
CA SER A 670 10.52 -41.66 13.25
C SER A 670 10.01 -40.37 13.91
N ALA A 671 9.57 -40.45 15.17
CA ALA A 671 9.16 -39.27 15.94
C ALA A 671 10.28 -38.21 16.02
N ASP A 672 11.54 -38.63 16.18
CA ASP A 672 12.70 -37.73 16.15
C ASP A 672 12.87 -37.02 14.80
N HIS A 673 12.68 -37.73 13.67
CA HIS A 673 12.75 -37.10 12.35
C HIS A 673 11.64 -36.07 12.17
N GLU A 674 10.41 -36.43 12.55
CA GLU A 674 9.26 -35.56 12.39
C GLU A 674 9.36 -34.31 13.28
N ARG A 675 9.74 -34.49 14.55
CA ARG A 675 9.99 -33.39 15.49
C ARG A 675 11.08 -32.45 15.00
N THR A 676 12.26 -32.98 14.64
CA THR A 676 13.38 -32.15 14.16
C THR A 676 13.04 -31.45 12.85
N TYR A 677 12.27 -32.09 11.98
CA TYR A 677 11.80 -31.49 10.74
C TYR A 677 10.93 -30.25 10.99
N TRP A 678 9.90 -30.34 11.85
CA TRP A 678 9.03 -29.20 12.16
C TRP A 678 9.79 -28.05 12.81
N GLN A 679 10.71 -28.36 13.73
CA GLN A 679 11.59 -27.38 14.35
C GLN A 679 12.41 -26.60 13.32
N LEU A 680 13.12 -27.31 12.44
CA LEU A 680 14.00 -26.70 11.44
C LEU A 680 13.23 -25.97 10.35
N LEU A 681 12.13 -26.54 9.85
CA LEU A 681 11.31 -25.90 8.83
C LEU A 681 10.71 -24.58 9.35
N GLY A 682 10.13 -24.61 10.55
CA GLY A 682 9.61 -23.41 11.19
C GLY A 682 10.69 -22.37 11.46
N TYR A 683 11.88 -22.79 11.93
CA TYR A 683 12.99 -21.87 12.15
C TYR A 683 13.53 -21.27 10.84
N ALA A 684 13.63 -22.06 9.79
CA ALA A 684 14.12 -21.66 8.47
C ALA A 684 13.18 -20.69 7.74
N LEU A 685 11.89 -20.68 8.05
CA LEU A 685 10.90 -19.79 7.44
C LEU A 685 10.43 -18.64 8.30
N ARG A 686 10.70 -18.62 9.61
CA ARG A 686 10.23 -17.52 10.48
C ARG A 686 10.72 -16.15 9.96
N PRO A 687 9.94 -15.08 10.18
CA PRO A 687 8.55 -15.07 10.69
C PRO A 687 7.48 -15.34 9.60
N GLY A 688 7.86 -15.91 8.46
CA GLY A 688 7.00 -16.13 7.30
C GLY A 688 7.06 -15.00 6.27
N PHE A 689 7.82 -13.94 6.54
CA PHE A 689 7.99 -12.79 5.66
C PHE A 689 9.37 -12.17 5.86
N GLY A 690 9.66 -11.11 5.09
CA GLY A 690 10.89 -10.33 5.20
C GLY A 690 11.99 -10.73 4.23
N TYR A 691 11.80 -11.82 3.48
CA TYR A 691 12.68 -12.21 2.39
C TYR A 691 11.89 -12.49 1.10
N PRO A 692 12.45 -12.19 -0.09
CA PRO A 692 11.75 -12.41 -1.35
C PRO A 692 11.27 -13.85 -1.53
N LEU A 693 10.03 -14.03 -2.02
CA LEU A 693 9.31 -15.31 -2.16
C LEU A 693 8.96 -16.04 -0.86
N ASP A 694 9.01 -15.38 0.29
CA ASP A 694 8.61 -16.03 1.55
C ASP A 694 7.15 -16.47 1.57
N GLU A 695 6.23 -15.67 1.03
CA GLU A 695 4.83 -16.05 0.88
C GLU A 695 4.69 -17.35 0.08
N TRP A 696 5.40 -17.44 -1.05
CA TRP A 696 5.42 -18.67 -1.86
C TRP A 696 6.00 -19.86 -1.09
N ARG A 697 7.11 -19.70 -0.36
CA ARG A 697 7.69 -20.78 0.45
C ARG A 697 6.74 -21.24 1.56
N CYS A 698 6.02 -20.30 2.16
CA CYS A 698 4.99 -20.59 3.16
C CYS A 698 3.84 -21.37 2.52
N GLU A 699 3.36 -20.97 1.34
CA GLU A 699 2.31 -21.69 0.58
C GLU A 699 2.75 -23.10 0.15
N GLN A 700 4.01 -23.28 -0.29
CA GLN A 700 4.54 -24.62 -0.58
C GLN A 700 4.59 -25.49 0.67
N SER A 701 4.94 -24.90 1.80
CA SER A 701 4.98 -25.61 3.10
C SER A 701 3.56 -25.90 3.61
N ALA A 702 2.58 -25.03 3.33
CA ALA A 702 1.16 -25.17 3.70
C ALA A 702 0.52 -26.45 3.16
N ARG A 703 1.01 -26.97 2.02
CA ARG A 703 0.58 -28.27 1.46
C ARG A 703 0.77 -29.43 2.44
N LEU A 704 1.71 -29.31 3.38
CA LEU A 704 1.94 -30.31 4.41
C LEU A 704 0.86 -30.31 5.50
N PHE A 705 0.02 -29.28 5.62
CA PHE A 705 -0.99 -29.17 6.70
C PHE A 705 -2.00 -30.32 6.67
N ALA A 706 -2.57 -30.61 5.50
CA ALA A 706 -3.52 -31.71 5.29
C ALA A 706 -2.94 -33.10 5.59
N GLU A 707 -1.62 -33.22 5.50
CA GLU A 707 -0.88 -34.45 5.77
C GLU A 707 -0.79 -34.78 7.28
N GLY A 708 -0.95 -33.78 8.16
CA GLY A 708 -0.99 -33.95 9.62
C GLY A 708 0.28 -34.51 10.26
N VAL A 709 0.15 -34.90 11.53
CA VAL A 709 1.22 -35.50 12.35
C VAL A 709 1.11 -37.03 12.33
N GLN A 710 2.21 -37.73 12.01
CA GLN A 710 2.26 -39.19 12.00
C GLN A 710 2.49 -39.78 13.38
N ALA A 711 3.49 -39.27 14.12
CA ALA A 711 3.78 -39.67 15.49
C ALA A 711 2.80 -39.02 16.47
N GLY A 712 1.49 -39.19 16.24
CA GLY A 712 0.42 -38.48 16.95
C GLY A 712 0.30 -38.83 18.44
N GLY A 713 0.96 -39.89 18.92
CA GLY A 713 1.08 -40.22 20.34
C GLY A 713 2.19 -39.44 21.07
N GLU A 714 3.04 -38.71 20.34
CA GLU A 714 4.17 -37.97 20.91
C GLU A 714 3.81 -36.49 21.07
N LYS A 715 3.51 -36.07 22.30
CA LYS A 715 3.19 -34.67 22.64
C LYS A 715 4.22 -33.66 22.10
N ALA A 716 5.50 -34.01 22.13
CA ALA A 716 6.57 -33.15 21.65
C ALA A 716 6.47 -32.87 20.14
N VAL A 717 5.96 -33.81 19.34
CA VAL A 717 5.78 -33.62 17.90
C VAL A 717 4.63 -32.66 17.63
N TRP A 718 3.52 -32.80 18.36
CA TRP A 718 2.38 -31.87 18.29
C TRP A 718 2.78 -30.43 18.63
N ILE A 719 3.58 -30.23 19.69
CA ILE A 719 4.06 -28.90 20.07
C ILE A 719 4.82 -28.25 18.92
N GLU A 720 5.80 -28.95 18.34
CA GLU A 720 6.62 -28.40 17.26
C GLU A 720 5.85 -28.21 15.95
N TRP A 721 4.84 -29.04 15.70
CA TRP A 721 3.88 -28.84 14.61
C TRP A 721 3.15 -27.49 14.75
N TRP A 722 2.61 -27.18 15.93
CA TRP A 722 1.95 -25.90 16.17
C TRP A 722 2.90 -24.71 16.13
N VAL A 723 4.10 -24.85 16.70
CA VAL A 723 5.15 -23.81 16.65
C VAL A 723 5.55 -23.50 15.21
N MET A 724 5.67 -24.52 14.36
CA MET A 724 5.96 -24.34 12.94
C MET A 724 4.88 -23.48 12.26
N TRP A 725 3.61 -23.87 12.35
CA TRP A 725 2.53 -23.10 11.73
C TRP A 725 2.41 -21.69 12.28
N ARG A 726 2.63 -21.51 13.59
CA ARG A 726 2.64 -20.19 14.23
C ARG A 726 3.71 -19.29 13.64
N ARG A 727 4.91 -19.84 13.36
CA ARG A 727 6.04 -19.11 12.75
C ARG A 727 5.84 -18.75 11.28
N LEU A 728 5.00 -19.50 10.57
CA LEU A 728 4.70 -19.26 9.15
C LEU A 728 3.43 -18.42 8.96
N ALA A 729 2.58 -18.29 9.99
CA ALA A 729 1.22 -17.74 9.88
C ALA A 729 1.17 -16.39 9.14
N ALA A 730 2.10 -15.48 9.42
CA ALA A 730 2.15 -14.17 8.79
C ALA A 730 2.47 -14.21 7.27
N GLY A 731 3.08 -15.30 6.78
CA GLY A 731 3.38 -15.53 5.37
C GLY A 731 2.34 -16.36 4.62
N LEU A 732 1.27 -16.79 5.29
CA LEU A 732 0.20 -17.59 4.67
C LEU A 732 -0.91 -16.69 4.14
N SER A 733 -1.47 -17.07 2.99
CA SER A 733 -2.68 -16.45 2.44
C SER A 733 -3.88 -16.55 3.39
N THR A 734 -4.86 -15.68 3.20
CA THR A 734 -6.11 -15.67 3.98
C THR A 734 -6.81 -17.03 3.91
N GLU A 735 -6.84 -17.65 2.74
CA GLU A 735 -7.44 -18.96 2.49
C GLU A 735 -6.76 -20.05 3.33
N ARG A 736 -5.42 -20.07 3.39
CA ARG A 736 -4.68 -21.03 4.21
C ARG A 736 -4.84 -20.79 5.70
N GLN A 737 -4.89 -19.54 6.14
CA GLN A 737 -5.16 -19.24 7.55
C GLN A 737 -6.56 -19.72 7.96
N LEU A 738 -7.57 -19.55 7.10
CA LEU A 738 -8.91 -20.07 7.32
C LEU A 738 -8.97 -21.61 7.32
N GLU A 739 -8.21 -22.28 6.44
CA GLU A 739 -8.07 -23.75 6.44
C GLU A 739 -7.50 -24.26 7.78
N ILE A 740 -6.40 -23.65 8.24
CA ILE A 740 -5.78 -23.99 9.53
C ILE A 740 -6.76 -23.75 10.68
N TRP A 741 -7.47 -22.62 10.65
CA TRP A 741 -8.47 -22.29 11.65
C TRP A 741 -9.63 -23.28 11.67
N ALA A 742 -10.12 -23.74 10.52
CA ALA A 742 -11.20 -24.71 10.44
C ALA A 742 -10.82 -26.05 11.11
N GLY A 743 -9.55 -26.47 10.99
CA GLY A 743 -9.01 -27.64 11.70
C GLY A 743 -8.81 -27.40 13.20
N LEU A 744 -8.46 -26.17 13.60
CA LEU A 744 -8.11 -25.81 14.97
C LEU A 744 -9.33 -25.49 15.86
N LYS A 745 -10.31 -24.75 15.31
CA LYS A 745 -11.47 -24.18 16.00
C LYS A 745 -12.25 -25.21 16.82
N PRO A 746 -12.63 -26.40 16.29
CA PRO A 746 -13.43 -27.36 17.06
C PRO A 746 -12.72 -27.86 18.33
N HIS A 747 -11.40 -28.03 18.27
CA HIS A 747 -10.61 -28.48 19.42
C HIS A 747 -10.46 -27.39 20.47
N LEU A 748 -10.25 -26.13 20.06
CA LEU A 748 -10.21 -25.00 20.98
C LEU A 748 -11.57 -24.76 21.63
N ALA A 749 -12.65 -24.76 20.85
CA ALA A 749 -14.01 -24.57 21.35
C ALA A 749 -14.38 -25.62 22.41
N TYR A 750 -14.12 -26.90 22.14
CA TYR A 750 -14.40 -27.99 23.10
C TYR A 750 -13.56 -27.89 24.39
N ARG A 751 -12.31 -27.41 24.29
CA ARG A 751 -11.38 -27.34 25.43
C ARG A 751 -11.49 -26.06 26.24
N LEU A 752 -11.85 -24.93 25.65
CA LEU A 752 -11.87 -23.64 26.32
C LEU A 752 -13.30 -23.17 26.67
N SER A 753 -14.32 -23.55 25.89
CA SER A 753 -15.69 -23.13 26.15
C SER A 753 -16.48 -24.21 26.90
N ALA A 754 -16.78 -23.96 28.18
CA ALA A 754 -17.65 -24.83 28.97
C ALA A 754 -19.06 -24.97 28.38
N ARG A 755 -19.57 -23.92 27.73
CA ARG A 755 -20.86 -23.93 27.03
C ARG A 755 -20.82 -24.89 25.84
N VAL A 756 -19.82 -24.75 24.97
CA VAL A 756 -19.68 -25.61 23.78
C VAL A 756 -19.46 -27.05 24.21
N ARG A 757 -18.58 -27.31 25.19
CA ARG A 757 -18.30 -28.67 25.70
C ARG A 757 -19.56 -29.42 26.16
N LYS A 758 -20.57 -28.72 26.68
CA LYS A 758 -21.86 -29.31 27.09
C LYS A 758 -22.81 -29.60 25.91
N GLN A 759 -22.64 -28.91 24.79
CA GLN A 759 -23.57 -28.93 23.64
C GLN A 759 -23.08 -29.81 22.49
N VAL A 760 -21.78 -30.06 22.39
CA VAL A 760 -21.20 -30.84 21.30
C VAL A 760 -20.38 -32.02 21.81
N ALA A 761 -20.41 -33.13 21.08
CA ALA A 761 -19.53 -34.26 21.33
C ALA A 761 -18.07 -33.87 21.07
N ARG A 762 -17.15 -34.57 21.74
CA ARG A 762 -15.71 -34.43 21.49
C ARG A 762 -15.41 -34.59 19.98
N PRO A 763 -14.59 -33.70 19.37
CA PRO A 763 -14.25 -33.81 17.95
C PRO A 763 -13.71 -35.21 17.60
N LYS A 764 -14.18 -35.79 16.49
CA LYS A 764 -13.73 -37.10 16.00
C LYS A 764 -12.33 -36.98 15.36
N GLY A 765 -11.58 -38.08 15.34
CA GLY A 765 -10.24 -38.14 14.75
C GLY A 765 -9.09 -37.95 15.75
N PRO A 766 -7.84 -37.78 15.26
CA PRO A 766 -6.65 -37.55 16.08
C PRO A 766 -6.87 -36.41 17.06
N GLN A 767 -6.40 -36.58 18.30
CA GLN A 767 -6.61 -35.61 19.36
C GLN A 767 -5.32 -34.81 19.55
N PRO A 768 -5.23 -33.59 19.00
CA PRO A 768 -4.00 -32.83 19.05
C PRO A 768 -3.61 -32.45 20.48
N GLU A 769 -2.34 -32.57 20.82
CA GLU A 769 -1.82 -32.11 22.10
C GLU A 769 -1.21 -30.69 22.02
N GLY A 770 -0.82 -30.11 23.16
CA GLY A 770 -0.14 -28.81 23.20
C GLY A 770 -1.09 -27.61 23.15
N LEU A 771 -2.10 -27.55 24.03
CA LEU A 771 -3.12 -26.49 24.07
C LEU A 771 -2.54 -25.06 24.05
N HIS A 772 -1.43 -24.81 24.73
CA HIS A 772 -0.77 -23.49 24.75
C HIS A 772 -0.29 -23.05 23.36
N GLU A 773 0.28 -23.96 22.57
CA GLU A 773 0.74 -23.61 21.22
C GLU A 773 -0.40 -23.60 20.20
N MET A 774 -1.43 -24.42 20.41
CA MET A 774 -2.68 -24.37 19.64
C MET A 774 -3.32 -22.97 19.72
N VAL A 775 -3.47 -22.43 20.93
CA VAL A 775 -4.08 -21.09 21.10
C VAL A 775 -3.16 -19.97 20.61
N ARG A 776 -1.83 -20.16 20.72
CA ARG A 776 -0.87 -19.20 20.16
C ARG A 776 -0.90 -19.16 18.63
N LEU A 777 -1.07 -20.31 17.99
CA LEU A 777 -1.31 -20.37 16.56
C LEU A 777 -2.59 -19.62 16.19
N ALA A 778 -3.71 -19.87 16.89
CA ALA A 778 -4.96 -19.14 16.63
C ALA A 778 -4.77 -17.62 16.67
N ALA A 779 -3.99 -17.12 17.63
CA ALA A 779 -3.68 -15.69 17.73
C ALA A 779 -2.76 -15.17 16.62
N ALA A 780 -1.89 -16.02 16.06
CA ALA A 780 -1.00 -15.68 14.96
C ALA A 780 -1.71 -15.63 13.59
N LEU A 781 -2.92 -16.21 13.47
CA LEU A 781 -3.76 -16.17 12.28
C LEU A 781 -4.47 -14.80 12.15
N GLU A 782 -3.69 -13.75 11.87
CA GLU A 782 -4.19 -12.38 11.86
C GLU A 782 -5.14 -12.04 10.71
N GLN A 783 -5.25 -12.88 9.67
CA GLN A 783 -6.21 -12.67 8.58
C GLN A 783 -7.60 -13.23 8.87
N LEU A 784 -7.82 -13.83 10.05
CA LEU A 784 -9.15 -14.28 10.45
C LEU A 784 -10.15 -13.11 10.49
N PRO A 785 -11.43 -13.36 10.12
CA PRO A 785 -12.51 -12.41 10.33
C PRO A 785 -12.58 -11.93 11.78
N ALA A 786 -13.03 -10.68 11.98
CA ALA A 786 -13.10 -10.08 13.31
C ALA A 786 -14.02 -10.87 14.24
N GLU A 787 -15.09 -11.47 13.70
CA GLU A 787 -16.06 -12.29 14.42
C GLU A 787 -15.42 -13.58 14.95
N GLU A 788 -14.59 -14.23 14.13
CA GLU A 788 -13.85 -15.44 14.52
C GLU A 788 -12.82 -15.16 15.62
N LYS A 789 -12.14 -14.01 15.53
CA LYS A 789 -11.23 -13.54 16.58
C LYS A 789 -11.97 -13.20 17.87
N ALA A 790 -13.12 -12.53 17.77
CA ALA A 790 -13.95 -12.18 18.92
C ALA A 790 -14.47 -13.44 19.63
N GLU A 791 -14.92 -14.45 18.87
CA GLU A 791 -15.36 -15.73 19.41
C GLU A 791 -14.21 -16.45 20.13
N CYS A 792 -13.05 -16.61 19.48
CA CYS A 792 -11.89 -17.25 20.09
C CYS A 792 -11.40 -16.51 21.34
N GLY A 793 -11.33 -15.18 21.27
CA GLY A 793 -10.90 -14.35 22.38
C GLY A 793 -11.89 -14.40 23.55
N GLY A 794 -13.19 -14.54 23.29
CA GLY A 794 -14.19 -14.79 24.33
C GLY A 794 -13.94 -16.09 25.10
N TRP A 795 -13.54 -17.16 24.42
CA TRP A 795 -13.17 -18.42 25.09
C TRP A 795 -11.91 -18.27 25.95
N VAL A 796 -10.89 -17.58 25.42
CA VAL A 796 -9.63 -17.34 26.14
C VAL A 796 -9.84 -16.43 27.35
N ALA A 797 -10.68 -15.40 27.20
CA ALA A 797 -11.03 -14.48 28.26
C ALA A 797 -11.77 -15.19 29.41
N ALA A 798 -12.72 -16.08 29.10
CA ALA A 798 -13.39 -16.89 30.11
C ALA A 798 -12.40 -17.83 30.84
N HIS A 799 -11.42 -18.37 30.13
CA HIS A 799 -10.41 -19.27 30.73
C HIS A 799 -9.43 -18.55 31.66
N LEU A 800 -9.20 -17.24 31.49
CA LEU A 800 -8.39 -16.42 32.40
C LEU A 800 -9.00 -16.27 33.80
N ASP A 801 -10.32 -16.44 33.91
CA ASP A 801 -11.05 -16.34 35.18
C ASP A 801 -10.98 -17.66 35.99
N GLU A 802 -10.53 -18.76 35.37
CA GLU A 802 -10.39 -20.06 36.01
C GLU A 802 -9.01 -20.21 36.71
N PRO A 803 -8.89 -20.95 37.83
CA PRO A 803 -7.60 -21.22 38.48
C PRO A 803 -6.57 -21.90 37.54
N ALA A 804 -7.04 -22.69 36.57
CA ALA A 804 -6.21 -23.31 35.54
C ALA A 804 -5.64 -22.31 34.50
N GLY A 805 -6.17 -21.09 34.46
CA GLY A 805 -5.68 -19.99 33.64
C GLY A 805 -4.44 -19.29 34.23
N ALA A 806 -4.02 -19.61 35.46
CA ALA A 806 -2.82 -19.05 36.07
C ALA A 806 -1.54 -19.60 35.40
N GLY A 807 -0.77 -18.73 34.74
CA GLY A 807 0.57 -19.06 34.22
C GLY A 807 0.65 -19.61 32.79
N GLY A 808 -0.28 -19.28 31.90
CA GLY A 808 -0.26 -19.64 30.47
C GLY A 808 -0.11 -18.46 29.49
N PRO A 809 -0.19 -18.69 28.17
CA PRO A 809 -0.02 -17.65 27.14
C PRO A 809 -1.26 -16.76 26.95
N TRP A 810 -2.26 -16.88 27.81
CA TRP A 810 -3.63 -16.39 27.61
C TRP A 810 -3.71 -14.86 27.46
N ALA A 811 -2.99 -14.12 28.30
CA ALA A 811 -2.93 -12.67 28.19
C ALA A 811 -2.29 -12.23 26.85
N TRP A 812 -1.17 -12.85 26.48
CA TRP A 812 -0.52 -12.59 25.19
C TRP A 812 -1.46 -12.90 24.02
N VAL A 813 -2.21 -14.01 24.09
CA VAL A 813 -3.21 -14.38 23.08
C VAL A 813 -4.29 -13.31 22.93
N LEU A 814 -4.86 -12.81 24.04
CA LEU A 814 -5.86 -11.73 23.97
C LEU A 814 -5.26 -10.45 23.38
N GLY A 815 -4.05 -10.09 23.83
CA GLY A 815 -3.33 -8.94 23.29
C GLY A 815 -3.07 -9.05 21.79
N ARG A 816 -2.75 -10.25 21.30
CA ARG A 816 -2.48 -10.53 19.89
C ARG A 816 -3.76 -10.59 19.05
N LEU A 817 -4.79 -11.31 19.49
CA LEU A 817 -6.10 -11.39 18.81
C LEU A 817 -6.78 -10.02 18.70
N GLY A 818 -6.68 -9.22 19.76
CA GLY A 818 -7.31 -7.91 19.84
C GLY A 818 -6.39 -6.74 19.54
N ALA A 819 -5.16 -6.97 19.05
CA ALA A 819 -4.21 -5.91 18.73
C ALA A 819 -4.84 -4.88 17.79
N ARG A 820 -4.80 -3.60 18.18
CA ARG A 820 -5.34 -2.51 17.34
C ARG A 820 -4.53 -2.29 16.07
N MET A 821 -3.24 -2.64 16.12
CA MET A 821 -2.31 -2.69 15.00
C MET A 821 -1.72 -4.11 14.93
N PRO A 822 -2.29 -4.98 14.07
CA PRO A 822 -1.73 -6.30 13.80
C PRO A 822 -0.32 -6.18 13.21
N VAL A 823 0.49 -7.23 13.32
CA VAL A 823 1.85 -7.21 12.75
C VAL A 823 1.85 -7.39 11.23
N ARG A 824 0.96 -8.25 10.71
CA ARG A 824 0.84 -8.50 9.26
C ARG A 824 -0.61 -8.60 8.77
N GLY A 825 -1.57 -8.84 9.65
CA GLY A 825 -2.99 -8.87 9.33
C GLY A 825 -3.51 -7.51 8.90
N SER A 826 -4.55 -7.51 8.06
CA SER A 826 -5.17 -6.26 7.63
C SER A 826 -5.90 -5.56 8.79
N VAL A 827 -5.80 -4.24 8.87
CA VAL A 827 -6.34 -3.45 10.00
C VAL A 827 -7.87 -3.45 10.08
N HIS A 828 -8.57 -3.83 9.02
CA HIS A 828 -10.03 -4.02 9.03
C HIS A 828 -10.47 -5.36 9.65
N ARG A 829 -9.53 -6.26 9.98
CA ARG A 829 -9.78 -7.56 10.63
C ARG A 829 -9.65 -7.48 12.16
N VAL A 830 -9.48 -6.29 12.74
CA VAL A 830 -9.40 -6.14 14.20
C VAL A 830 -10.78 -6.32 14.83
N VAL A 831 -10.83 -6.86 16.06
CA VAL A 831 -12.11 -6.99 16.77
C VAL A 831 -12.69 -5.60 17.09
N PRO A 832 -14.03 -5.46 17.21
CA PRO A 832 -14.66 -4.18 17.56
C PRO A 832 -14.10 -3.56 18.85
N PRO A 833 -14.07 -2.22 18.98
CA PRO A 833 -13.56 -1.54 20.18
C PRO A 833 -14.24 -2.00 21.46
N GLU A 834 -15.53 -2.30 21.42
CA GLU A 834 -16.32 -2.73 22.59
C GLU A 834 -15.81 -4.07 23.15
N ILE A 835 -15.46 -4.99 22.25
CA ILE A 835 -14.86 -6.29 22.61
C ILE A 835 -13.44 -6.11 23.16
N ALA A 836 -12.65 -5.20 22.57
CA ALA A 836 -11.33 -4.88 23.08
C ALA A 836 -11.40 -4.29 24.50
N VAL A 837 -12.37 -3.40 24.77
CA VAL A 837 -12.63 -2.84 26.11
C VAL A 837 -12.99 -3.94 27.09
N GLU A 838 -13.89 -4.86 26.74
CA GLU A 838 -14.24 -6.00 27.60
C GLU A 838 -12.99 -6.81 28.01
N TRP A 839 -12.09 -7.07 27.07
CA TRP A 839 -10.86 -7.81 27.34
C TRP A 839 -9.84 -7.00 28.15
N ILE A 840 -9.71 -5.69 27.89
CA ILE A 840 -8.87 -4.79 28.70
C ILE A 840 -9.32 -4.85 30.16
N LEU A 841 -10.63 -4.70 30.42
CA LEU A 841 -11.17 -4.68 31.77
C LEU A 841 -10.87 -5.99 32.51
N ARG A 842 -11.02 -7.16 31.86
CA ARG A 842 -10.64 -8.45 32.46
C ARG A 842 -9.16 -8.56 32.81
N LEU A 843 -8.28 -7.92 32.02
CA LEU A 843 -6.83 -7.94 32.25
C LEU A 843 -6.40 -7.02 33.40
N ILE A 844 -7.15 -5.95 33.70
CA ILE A 844 -6.73 -4.90 34.63
C ILE A 844 -7.57 -4.80 35.91
N ASP A 845 -8.86 -5.15 35.87
CA ASP A 845 -9.75 -4.93 37.01
C ASP A 845 -9.48 -5.90 38.15
N GLY A 846 -9.45 -5.37 39.38
CA GLY A 846 -9.14 -6.12 40.59
C GLY A 846 -7.68 -6.57 40.72
N ARG A 847 -6.77 -6.05 39.87
CA ARG A 847 -5.35 -6.44 39.83
C ARG A 847 -4.43 -5.23 39.99
N GLU A 848 -3.90 -5.03 41.20
CA GLU A 848 -2.96 -3.92 41.49
C GLU A 848 -1.60 -4.11 40.81
N ARG A 849 -1.12 -5.36 40.71
CA ARG A 849 0.15 -5.73 40.06
C ARG A 849 -0.05 -6.87 39.06
N PRO A 850 -0.61 -6.59 37.87
CA PRO A 850 -0.72 -7.59 36.82
C PRO A 850 0.66 -8.09 36.38
N VAL A 851 0.74 -9.34 35.92
CA VAL A 851 1.96 -9.86 35.30
C VAL A 851 2.30 -9.06 34.03
N GLU A 852 3.59 -8.95 33.70
CA GLU A 852 4.07 -8.15 32.55
C GLU A 852 3.33 -8.47 31.25
N GLY A 853 3.03 -9.75 30.97
CA GLY A 853 2.27 -10.16 29.79
C GLY A 853 0.83 -9.62 29.73
N ALA A 854 0.18 -9.40 30.87
CA ALA A 854 -1.15 -8.77 30.93
C ALA A 854 -1.08 -7.26 30.71
N LEU A 855 -0.03 -6.60 31.23
CA LEU A 855 0.22 -5.18 30.96
C LEU A 855 0.46 -4.95 29.46
N PHE A 856 1.33 -5.75 28.83
CA PHE A 856 1.58 -5.62 27.40
C PHE A 856 0.36 -5.96 26.54
N ALA A 857 -0.45 -6.94 26.94
CA ALA A 857 -1.70 -7.24 26.26
C ALA A 857 -2.68 -6.06 26.30
N ALA A 858 -2.81 -5.40 27.46
CA ALA A 858 -3.60 -4.17 27.60
C ALA A 858 -3.06 -3.04 26.71
N VAL A 859 -1.73 -2.90 26.58
CA VAL A 859 -1.10 -1.96 25.64
C VAL A 859 -1.53 -2.25 24.20
N GLN A 860 -1.45 -3.51 23.74
CA GLN A 860 -1.82 -3.89 22.38
C GLN A 860 -3.31 -3.65 22.07
N LEU A 861 -4.19 -3.87 23.06
CA LEU A 861 -5.63 -3.65 22.97
C LEU A 861 -6.02 -2.16 23.01
N ALA A 862 -5.25 -1.34 23.73
CA ALA A 862 -5.50 0.09 23.92
C ALA A 862 -4.63 1.00 23.05
N ARG A 863 -3.71 0.44 22.24
CA ARG A 863 -2.77 1.17 21.38
C ARG A 863 -3.53 2.17 20.50
N ARG A 864 -3.07 3.41 20.50
CA ARG A 864 -3.70 4.49 19.73
C ARG A 864 -3.32 4.37 18.26
N THR A 865 -4.33 4.28 17.41
CA THR A 865 -4.16 4.14 15.96
C THR A 865 -4.41 5.47 15.24
N GLY A 866 -5.16 6.37 15.86
CA GLY A 866 -5.63 7.61 15.25
C GLY A 866 -6.89 7.42 14.40
N ASP A 867 -7.47 6.21 14.38
CA ASP A 867 -8.69 5.85 13.67
C ASP A 867 -9.83 5.60 14.67
N ARG A 868 -10.84 6.47 14.65
CA ARG A 868 -11.98 6.42 15.59
C ARG A 868 -12.81 5.15 15.47
N ALA A 869 -12.78 4.47 14.33
CA ALA A 869 -13.52 3.22 14.15
C ALA A 869 -12.87 2.03 14.88
N ARG A 870 -11.59 2.15 15.26
CA ARG A 870 -10.81 1.06 15.86
C ARG A 870 -10.30 1.36 17.26
N ASP A 871 -10.08 2.64 17.56
CA ASP A 871 -9.59 3.11 18.85
C ASP A 871 -10.63 2.90 19.95
N VAL A 872 -10.17 2.49 21.14
CA VAL A 872 -11.01 2.44 22.35
C VAL A 872 -11.30 3.86 22.87
N ASP A 873 -12.20 3.99 23.83
CA ASP A 873 -12.51 5.29 24.45
C ASP A 873 -11.31 5.87 25.26
N ASP A 874 -11.23 7.21 25.33
CA ASP A 874 -10.16 7.91 26.06
C ASP A 874 -10.15 7.58 27.56
N GLY A 875 -11.31 7.36 28.18
CA GLY A 875 -11.41 6.96 29.58
C GLY A 875 -10.79 5.59 29.82
N ILE A 876 -10.92 4.65 28.89
CA ILE A 876 -10.27 3.34 28.96
C ILE A 876 -8.76 3.48 28.78
N ARG A 877 -8.30 4.29 27.81
CA ARG A 877 -6.86 4.59 27.66
C ARG A 877 -6.26 5.19 28.92
N ALA A 878 -6.93 6.15 29.55
CA ALA A 878 -6.47 6.79 30.77
C ALA A 878 -6.26 5.77 31.91
N ARG A 879 -7.18 4.80 32.05
CA ARG A 879 -7.04 3.70 33.02
C ARG A 879 -5.82 2.83 32.72
N VAL A 880 -5.59 2.47 31.46
CA VAL A 880 -4.40 1.69 31.06
C VAL A 880 -3.12 2.48 31.32
N LEU A 881 -3.07 3.78 30.99
CA LEU A 881 -1.92 4.64 31.25
C LEU A 881 -1.59 4.75 32.75
N ALA A 882 -2.60 4.96 33.59
CA ALA A 882 -2.43 5.01 35.04
C ALA A 882 -1.88 3.68 35.60
N LEU A 883 -2.36 2.54 35.09
CA LEU A 883 -1.87 1.23 35.47
C LEU A 883 -0.40 1.00 35.06
N LEU A 884 -0.03 1.42 33.84
CA LEU A 884 1.34 1.32 33.33
C LEU A 884 2.30 2.17 34.17
N GLU A 885 1.88 3.36 34.56
CA GLU A 885 2.65 4.25 35.44
C GLU A 885 2.83 3.64 36.83
N ALA A 886 1.75 3.16 37.46
CA ALA A 886 1.79 2.52 38.77
C ALA A 886 2.71 1.27 38.82
N ASN A 887 2.85 0.57 37.69
CA ASN A 887 3.68 -0.62 37.55
C ASN A 887 5.07 -0.36 36.92
N GLN A 888 5.47 0.91 36.76
CA GLN A 888 6.78 1.30 36.18
C GLN A 888 7.07 0.64 34.83
N ALA A 889 6.04 0.50 33.99
CA ALA A 889 6.17 -0.10 32.66
C ALA A 889 7.09 0.74 31.73
N PRO A 890 7.68 0.12 30.70
CA PRO A 890 8.55 0.82 29.74
C PRO A 890 7.91 2.11 29.18
N PRO A 891 8.67 3.21 29.01
CA PRO A 891 8.15 4.44 28.40
C PRO A 891 7.57 4.23 27.00
N SER A 892 8.14 3.29 26.22
CA SER A 892 7.65 2.90 24.90
C SER A 892 6.18 2.47 24.96
N TRP A 893 5.77 1.71 25.99
CA TRP A 893 4.41 1.22 26.16
C TRP A 893 3.40 2.34 26.43
N ARG A 894 3.76 3.29 27.28
CA ARG A 894 2.93 4.47 27.54
C ARG A 894 2.77 5.31 26.26
N ARG A 895 3.84 5.46 25.49
CA ARG A 895 3.81 6.15 24.19
C ARG A 895 2.85 5.48 23.20
N LEU A 896 2.85 4.15 23.11
CA LEU A 896 1.94 3.39 22.23
C LEU A 896 0.45 3.60 22.57
N VAL A 897 0.11 3.79 23.85
CA VAL A 897 -1.29 4.01 24.29
C VAL A 897 -1.68 5.48 24.17
N ALA A 898 -0.76 6.41 24.44
CA ALA A 898 -1.05 7.85 24.40
C ALA A 898 -1.03 8.42 22.97
N GLU A 899 -0.20 7.86 22.10
CA GLU A 899 0.16 8.43 20.80
C GLU A 899 0.20 7.38 19.69
N VAL A 900 0.05 7.83 18.44
CA VAL A 900 0.29 6.97 17.28
C VAL A 900 1.81 6.79 17.12
N ALA A 901 2.32 5.66 17.61
CA ALA A 901 3.74 5.30 17.60
C ALA A 901 3.96 3.88 17.05
N GLU A 902 5.15 3.63 16.49
CA GLU A 902 5.57 2.30 16.05
C GLU A 902 6.16 1.47 17.21
N LEU A 903 6.15 0.15 17.06
CA LEU A 903 6.78 -0.74 18.04
C LEU A 903 8.30 -0.61 17.95
N GLU A 904 8.96 -0.61 19.10
CA GLU A 904 10.41 -0.79 19.13
C GLU A 904 10.74 -2.28 18.91
N ARG A 905 11.96 -2.60 18.46
CA ARG A 905 12.37 -3.97 18.11
C ARG A 905 12.05 -5.01 19.20
N ALA A 906 12.27 -4.66 20.47
CA ALA A 906 11.98 -5.52 21.61
C ALA A 906 10.46 -5.76 21.78
N ASP A 907 9.65 -4.73 21.57
CA ASP A 907 8.20 -4.79 21.67
C ASP A 907 7.59 -5.54 20.47
N ALA A 908 8.18 -5.41 19.28
CA ALA A 908 7.77 -6.16 18.10
C ALA A 908 8.01 -7.67 18.26
N ALA A 909 9.16 -8.07 18.82
CA ALA A 909 9.44 -9.47 19.16
C ALA A 909 8.46 -10.01 20.23
N ARG A 910 8.13 -9.20 21.24
CA ARG A 910 7.11 -9.53 22.26
C ARG A 910 5.74 -9.72 21.63
N ALA A 911 5.34 -8.82 20.73
CA ALA A 911 4.08 -8.92 20.00
C ALA A 911 4.04 -10.18 19.14
N LEU A 912 5.11 -10.48 18.40
CA LEU A 912 5.22 -11.68 17.55
C LEU A 912 5.22 -12.98 18.36
N GLY A 913 5.74 -12.97 19.58
CA GLY A 913 5.90 -14.18 20.40
C GLY A 913 7.03 -15.09 19.90
N ASP A 914 7.97 -14.54 19.12
CA ASP A 914 9.16 -15.20 18.59
C ASP A 914 10.27 -14.16 18.31
N THR A 915 11.50 -14.62 18.07
CA THR A 915 12.62 -13.74 17.69
C THR A 915 12.73 -13.61 16.18
N LEU A 916 12.90 -12.37 15.70
CA LEU A 916 13.17 -12.08 14.29
C LEU A 916 14.59 -12.55 13.92
N PRO A 917 14.80 -13.07 12.69
CA PRO A 917 16.14 -13.33 12.16
C PRO A 917 17.00 -12.05 12.11
N LEU A 918 18.32 -12.20 12.16
CA LEU A 918 19.22 -11.07 11.88
C LEU A 918 18.96 -10.54 10.46
N GLY A 919 18.96 -9.22 10.34
CA GLY A 919 18.64 -8.51 9.09
C GLY A 919 17.15 -8.14 8.96
N LEU A 920 16.29 -8.60 9.88
CA LEU A 920 14.87 -8.25 9.86
C LEU A 920 14.48 -7.36 11.05
N GLU A 921 13.83 -6.25 10.74
CA GLU A 921 13.16 -5.36 11.71
C GLU A 921 11.65 -5.40 11.46
N ALA A 922 10.84 -5.14 12.48
CA ALA A 922 9.39 -5.28 12.45
C ALA A 922 8.68 -4.01 12.91
#